data_AF-A0A4Y9Y8H2-F1
#
_entry.id   AF-A0A4Y9Y8H2-F1
#
_cell.length_a   1.000
_cell.length_b   1.000
_cell.length_c   1.000
_cell.angle_alpha   90.00
_cell.angle_beta   90.00
_cell.angle_gamma   90.00
#
_symmetry.space_group_name_H-M   'P 1'
#
loop_
_entity.id
_entity.type
_entity.pdbx_description
1 polymer ?
#
loop_
_entity_poly.entity_id
_entity_poly.type
_entity_poly.pdbx_seq_one_letter_code
_entity_poly.pdbx_strand_id
1 'polypeptide(L)'
;MKADVPTDEAFVTAVADSIRQTAHQTSRPSHMYIETAGGIHSPTLSGTTQVDAYRPLFLPTVLVGDAHLGGISTTISSYESLLLRGYIIDLVLLFKDAYYRNFEYLMPYFSERGIRVLPLDPPHKRLAYPDEERTEMGKYYSRLVPDSLQGGMFDALEYLDQCHAKRVAELDSMPQRTADTIWWPFVQHGLVKAPSDINVIDSATKDFFSIYNGHKAKATQEAPTASLLEPQFDGSASWWTQAIGHAHPSLTLAAARAAGRYGHVMFPEATHAPALRLAERSCTRGPARAGRRMALRAYASRNTAATPERKPRKDLGILGLKGSYHGDTIGAMDACEEGVYTCEWHDAKGYWLDPPTVSNKKGRVVVSLPQSMASTADGMSEVDVGSLQQAYDVQSRLESPLADVYRNFVASTLKKLKERGTPEIAALVLEPLVMGAGGMIFVDPLFQRVLIDVVRASEPHPPAKGGWSGLPVIFDEVFVGFYRLGLRTTGPLLGVNPDISVHAKILTGGLLPLAVTLASDSIFQAFNSDSKLDALLHGHSYTAYPVGCEVANETLSIVEKLAESDQWDQARAQWGIDKSEKRAETAVWSLWTPDFIDKLTRLDAVNEVMTLGTVLAFKIRDNAGGYQSHSAQKVLQSLRLPTKEQTSSSAPGGAPFGMHYRTLGDVAYFMLSLNTSATVVQTVQSRILAALQSN
;
A
#
# COMPACT_ATOMS: atom_id res chain seq x y z
N MET A 1 14.26 15.14 -37.45
CA MET A 1 13.37 14.61 -36.42
C MET A 1 14.25 14.04 -35.32
N LYS A 2 14.11 14.49 -34.06
CA LYS A 2 14.68 13.73 -32.94
C LYS A 2 13.87 12.45 -32.86
N ALA A 3 14.51 11.28 -32.94
CA ALA A 3 13.83 10.03 -32.69
C ALA A 3 13.32 10.05 -31.24
N ASP A 4 12.07 9.67 -31.02
CA ASP A 4 11.53 9.55 -29.66
C ASP A 4 12.30 8.47 -28.91
N VAL A 5 12.81 8.83 -27.73
CA VAL A 5 13.55 7.93 -26.86
C VAL A 5 12.57 6.90 -26.28
N PRO A 6 12.79 5.59 -26.44
CA PRO A 6 11.93 4.57 -25.85
C PRO A 6 11.87 4.69 -24.32
N THR A 7 10.68 4.52 -23.76
CA THR A 7 10.52 4.44 -22.30
C THR A 7 11.06 3.11 -21.76
N ASP A 8 11.40 3.07 -20.46
CA ASP A 8 11.84 1.81 -19.83
C ASP A 8 10.76 0.72 -19.92
N GLU A 9 9.48 1.10 -19.86
CA GLU A 9 8.37 0.15 -19.99
C GLU A 9 8.33 -0.47 -21.38
N ALA A 10 8.45 0.33 -22.44
CA ALA A 10 8.50 -0.17 -23.81
C ALA A 10 9.72 -1.08 -24.03
N PHE A 11 10.88 -0.70 -23.46
CA PHE A 11 12.10 -1.49 -23.52
C PHE A 11 11.95 -2.85 -22.83
N VAL A 12 11.49 -2.87 -21.57
CA VAL A 12 11.28 -4.09 -20.79
C VAL A 12 10.26 -5.02 -21.44
N THR A 13 9.18 -4.45 -21.98
CA THR A 13 8.17 -5.23 -22.70
C THR A 13 8.75 -5.86 -23.96
N ALA A 14 9.54 -5.14 -24.75
CA ALA A 14 10.20 -5.71 -25.94
C ALA A 14 11.17 -6.85 -25.58
N VAL A 15 11.93 -6.72 -24.49
CA VAL A 15 12.79 -7.80 -23.98
C VAL A 15 11.95 -9.02 -23.59
N ALA A 16 10.89 -8.81 -22.82
CA ALA A 16 10.00 -9.89 -22.37
C ALA A 16 9.27 -10.60 -23.53
N ASP A 17 8.82 -9.85 -24.53
CA ASP A 17 8.21 -10.37 -25.75
C ASP A 17 9.20 -11.25 -26.53
N SER A 18 10.45 -10.81 -26.66
CA SER A 18 11.52 -11.59 -27.28
C SER A 18 11.76 -12.90 -26.54
N ILE A 19 11.85 -12.87 -25.20
CA ILE A 19 11.98 -14.08 -24.37
C ILE A 19 10.84 -15.06 -24.63
N ARG A 20 9.58 -14.58 -24.57
CA ARG A 20 8.41 -15.43 -24.79
C ARG A 20 8.39 -16.03 -26.20
N GLN A 21 8.67 -15.21 -27.22
CA GLN A 21 8.69 -15.65 -28.60
C GLN A 21 9.75 -16.74 -28.83
N THR A 22 10.97 -16.53 -28.31
CA THR A 22 12.04 -17.53 -28.38
C THR A 22 11.68 -18.80 -27.62
N ALA A 23 11.12 -18.69 -26.42
CA ALA A 23 10.68 -19.84 -25.63
C ALA A 23 9.62 -20.68 -26.36
N HIS A 24 8.63 -20.03 -27.00
CA HIS A 24 7.59 -20.74 -27.77
C HIS A 24 8.13 -21.46 -29.01
N GLN A 25 9.24 -21.00 -29.59
CA GLN A 25 9.87 -21.64 -30.74
C GLN A 25 10.83 -22.77 -30.36
N THR A 26 11.11 -22.93 -29.07
CA THR A 26 12.10 -23.88 -28.57
C THR A 26 11.41 -25.16 -28.10
N SER A 27 11.86 -26.32 -28.59
CA SER A 27 11.26 -27.63 -28.28
C SER A 27 11.97 -28.41 -27.16
N ARG A 28 13.10 -27.89 -26.67
CA ARG A 28 13.91 -28.49 -25.60
C ARG A 28 14.25 -27.48 -24.52
N PRO A 29 14.45 -27.89 -23.25
CA PRO A 29 15.01 -27.02 -22.23
C PRO A 29 16.29 -26.34 -22.75
N SER A 30 16.35 -25.02 -22.64
CA SER A 30 17.42 -24.19 -23.21
C SER A 30 17.67 -22.99 -22.32
N HIS A 31 18.89 -22.45 -22.38
CA HIS A 31 19.26 -21.22 -21.69
C HIS A 31 19.02 -20.01 -22.60
N MET A 32 18.60 -18.90 -22.00
CA MET A 32 18.56 -17.60 -22.65
C MET A 32 19.37 -16.61 -21.82
N TYR A 33 20.33 -15.94 -22.46
CA TYR A 33 21.17 -14.94 -21.83
C TYR A 33 20.78 -13.56 -22.35
N ILE A 34 20.55 -12.64 -21.41
CA ILE A 34 20.28 -11.24 -21.72
C ILE A 34 21.49 -10.46 -21.23
N GLU A 35 22.32 -10.04 -22.18
CA GLU A 35 23.50 -9.26 -21.89
C GLU A 35 23.11 -7.79 -21.67
N THR A 36 23.44 -7.27 -20.49
CA THR A 36 23.32 -5.86 -20.14
C THR A 36 24.36 -5.01 -20.86
N ALA A 37 24.08 -3.72 -21.05
CA ALA A 37 25.04 -2.80 -21.69
C ALA A 37 25.84 -2.02 -20.63
N GLY A 38 27.16 -2.19 -20.58
CA GLY A 38 28.02 -1.49 -19.61
C GLY A 38 27.95 -2.08 -18.20
N GLY A 39 28.13 -1.22 -17.19
CA GLY A 39 28.10 -1.62 -15.78
C GLY A 39 26.71 -1.48 -15.17
N ILE A 40 26.45 -2.05 -13.99
CA ILE A 40 25.09 -2.18 -13.41
C ILE A 40 24.29 -0.87 -13.33
N HIS A 41 24.95 0.28 -13.13
CA HIS A 41 24.31 1.60 -13.09
C HIS A 41 24.42 2.41 -14.39
N SER A 42 24.85 1.78 -15.48
CA SER A 42 24.82 2.41 -16.80
C SER A 42 23.38 2.82 -17.14
N PRO A 43 23.16 4.05 -17.60
CA PRO A 43 21.83 4.54 -17.91
C PRO A 43 21.27 3.82 -19.14
N THR A 44 19.98 3.52 -19.12
CA THR A 44 19.21 3.17 -20.31
C THR A 44 19.07 4.40 -21.21
N LEU A 45 18.48 4.23 -22.38
CA LEU A 45 18.22 5.35 -23.29
C LEU A 45 17.33 6.44 -22.65
N SER A 46 16.47 6.06 -21.70
CA SER A 46 15.58 6.98 -20.96
C SER A 46 16.29 7.75 -19.84
N GLY A 47 17.50 7.33 -19.46
CA GLY A 47 18.29 7.91 -18.37
C GLY A 47 18.16 7.17 -17.03
N THR A 48 17.22 6.24 -16.88
CA THR A 48 17.13 5.38 -15.68
C THR A 48 18.31 4.42 -15.60
N THR A 49 18.76 4.05 -14.40
CA THR A 49 19.80 3.00 -14.28
C THR A 49 19.27 1.66 -14.79
N GLN A 50 20.09 0.88 -15.51
CA GLN A 50 19.60 -0.38 -16.06
C GLN A 50 19.15 -1.38 -14.99
N VAL A 51 19.79 -1.38 -13.81
CA VAL A 51 19.37 -2.24 -12.68
C VAL A 51 17.96 -1.92 -12.18
N ASP A 52 17.52 -0.67 -12.28
CA ASP A 52 16.14 -0.30 -11.95
C ASP A 52 15.19 -0.59 -13.13
N ALA A 53 15.65 -0.37 -14.37
CA ALA A 53 14.85 -0.62 -15.57
C ALA A 53 14.51 -2.10 -15.76
N TYR A 54 15.47 -3.01 -15.60
CA TYR A 54 15.24 -4.46 -15.75
C TYR A 54 14.52 -5.10 -14.56
N ARG A 55 14.36 -4.38 -13.44
CA ARG A 55 13.79 -4.94 -12.20
C ARG A 55 12.44 -5.64 -12.40
N PRO A 56 11.54 -5.19 -13.28
CA PRO A 56 10.27 -5.87 -13.46
C PRO A 56 10.36 -7.27 -14.07
N LEU A 57 11.45 -7.60 -14.77
CA LEU A 57 11.66 -8.97 -15.28
C LEU A 57 12.15 -9.92 -14.19
N PHE A 58 12.82 -9.39 -13.16
CA PHE A 58 13.33 -10.12 -12.00
C PHE A 58 14.06 -11.43 -12.35
N LEU A 59 14.98 -11.33 -13.32
CA LEU A 59 15.75 -12.47 -13.82
C LEU A 59 16.91 -12.82 -12.88
N PRO A 60 17.19 -14.11 -12.64
CA PRO A 60 18.44 -14.53 -12.03
C PRO A 60 19.63 -14.00 -12.84
N THR A 61 20.69 -13.60 -12.14
CA THR A 61 21.77 -12.79 -12.70
C THR A 61 23.13 -13.48 -12.51
N VAL A 62 23.93 -13.46 -13.58
CA VAL A 62 25.36 -13.77 -13.53
C VAL A 62 26.13 -12.46 -13.48
N LEU A 63 26.99 -12.28 -12.48
CA LEU A 63 27.82 -11.09 -12.35
C LEU A 63 29.21 -11.33 -12.95
N VAL A 64 29.61 -10.51 -13.91
CA VAL A 64 30.99 -10.51 -14.41
C VAL A 64 31.82 -9.55 -13.56
N GLY A 65 32.74 -10.09 -12.77
CA GLY A 65 33.65 -9.34 -11.90
C GLY A 65 34.87 -8.81 -12.64
N ASP A 66 35.60 -7.90 -11.97
CA ASP A 66 36.79 -7.26 -12.52
C ASP A 66 38.09 -7.85 -11.91
N ALA A 67 38.97 -8.32 -12.77
CA ALA A 67 40.23 -8.95 -12.41
C ALA A 67 41.38 -7.94 -12.17
N HIS A 68 41.21 -6.69 -12.57
CA HIS A 68 42.25 -5.66 -12.51
C HIS A 68 42.36 -5.02 -11.11
N LEU A 69 43.31 -4.08 -10.96
CA LEU A 69 43.45 -3.29 -9.75
C LEU A 69 42.14 -2.56 -9.40
N GLY A 70 41.69 -2.70 -8.16
CA GLY A 70 40.42 -2.15 -7.69
C GLY A 70 39.20 -3.03 -8.00
N GLY A 71 39.36 -4.09 -8.79
CA GLY A 71 38.27 -4.94 -9.25
C GLY A 71 37.55 -5.70 -8.14
N ILE A 72 38.21 -6.01 -7.01
CA ILE A 72 37.55 -6.54 -5.80
C ILE A 72 36.44 -5.59 -5.34
N SER A 73 36.76 -4.30 -5.16
CA SER A 73 35.80 -3.30 -4.71
C SER A 73 34.68 -3.12 -5.73
N THR A 74 35.02 -2.98 -7.02
CA THR A 74 34.03 -2.80 -8.09
C THR A 74 33.06 -3.96 -8.15
N THR A 75 33.55 -5.20 -8.01
CA THR A 75 32.73 -6.42 -8.04
C THR A 75 31.80 -6.49 -6.83
N ILE A 76 32.28 -6.15 -5.63
CA ILE A 76 31.48 -6.16 -4.40
C ILE A 76 30.41 -5.06 -4.45
N SER A 77 30.75 -3.83 -4.81
CA SER A 77 29.79 -2.72 -4.90
C SER A 77 28.72 -2.97 -5.98
N SER A 78 29.11 -3.66 -7.05
CA SER A 78 28.22 -4.15 -8.11
C SER A 78 27.22 -5.16 -7.57
N TYR A 79 27.72 -6.19 -6.87
CA TYR A 79 26.90 -7.20 -6.19
C TYR A 79 25.92 -6.57 -5.18
N GLU A 80 26.39 -5.67 -4.31
CA GLU A 80 25.55 -5.00 -3.33
C GLU A 80 24.46 -4.14 -3.98
N SER A 81 24.76 -3.50 -5.12
CA SER A 81 23.77 -2.74 -5.89
C SER A 81 22.64 -3.63 -6.42
N LEU A 82 22.96 -4.82 -6.93
CA LEU A 82 21.96 -5.81 -7.36
C LEU A 82 21.14 -6.32 -6.18
N LEU A 83 21.79 -6.64 -5.06
CA LEU A 83 21.15 -7.12 -3.83
C LEU A 83 20.14 -6.10 -3.28
N LEU A 84 20.47 -4.80 -3.31
CA LEU A 84 19.57 -3.72 -2.89
C LEU A 84 18.33 -3.56 -3.78
N ARG A 85 18.32 -4.15 -4.98
CA ARG A 85 17.12 -4.25 -5.84
C ARG A 85 16.42 -5.61 -5.73
N GLY A 86 16.97 -6.52 -4.93
CA GLY A 86 16.43 -7.86 -4.67
C GLY A 86 16.82 -8.92 -5.69
N TYR A 87 17.71 -8.63 -6.66
CA TYR A 87 18.14 -9.62 -7.65
C TYR A 87 18.72 -10.87 -7.00
N ILE A 88 18.54 -12.01 -7.69
CA ILE A 88 19.20 -13.27 -7.34
C ILE A 88 20.49 -13.34 -8.15
N ILE A 89 21.63 -13.44 -7.48
CA ILE A 89 22.94 -13.59 -8.12
C ILE A 89 23.41 -15.02 -7.90
N ASP A 90 23.39 -15.84 -8.95
CA ASP A 90 23.73 -17.27 -8.83
C ASP A 90 25.24 -17.52 -8.98
N LEU A 91 25.89 -16.77 -9.88
CA LEU A 91 27.27 -17.02 -10.29
C LEU A 91 28.03 -15.72 -10.49
N VAL A 92 29.30 -15.69 -10.05
CA VAL A 92 30.26 -14.65 -10.39
C VAL A 92 31.31 -15.22 -11.36
N LEU A 93 31.38 -14.67 -12.56
CA LEU A 93 32.44 -14.97 -13.52
C LEU A 93 33.58 -13.97 -13.33
N LEU A 94 34.82 -14.45 -13.33
CA LEU A 94 35.98 -13.59 -13.12
C LEU A 94 37.19 -14.11 -13.88
N PHE A 95 37.91 -13.25 -14.59
CA PHE A 95 39.18 -13.67 -15.16
C PHE A 95 40.27 -13.80 -14.09
N LYS A 96 41.17 -14.76 -14.28
CA LYS A 96 42.39 -14.87 -13.48
C LYS A 96 43.37 -13.81 -13.94
N ASP A 97 43.89 -13.08 -12.97
CA ASP A 97 45.05 -12.22 -13.14
C ASP A 97 46.17 -12.75 -12.24
N ALA A 98 47.31 -13.08 -12.83
CA ALA A 98 48.43 -13.68 -12.11
C ALA A 98 49.08 -12.71 -11.11
N TYR A 99 48.95 -11.40 -11.33
CA TYR A 99 49.52 -10.37 -10.48
C TYR A 99 48.56 -9.97 -9.37
N TYR A 100 47.34 -9.55 -9.70
CA TYR A 100 46.36 -9.06 -8.72
C TYR A 100 45.65 -10.16 -7.95
N ARG A 101 45.43 -11.32 -8.60
CA ARG A 101 44.84 -12.52 -7.98
C ARG A 101 43.52 -12.25 -7.25
N ASN A 102 42.70 -11.32 -7.75
CA ASN A 102 41.40 -10.94 -7.16
C ASN A 102 40.50 -12.15 -6.87
N PHE A 103 40.58 -13.20 -7.70
CA PHE A 103 39.81 -14.43 -7.55
C PHE A 103 40.07 -15.14 -6.21
N GLU A 104 41.28 -15.08 -5.66
CA GLU A 104 41.62 -15.73 -4.40
C GLU A 104 40.91 -15.10 -3.21
N TYR A 105 40.64 -13.80 -3.29
CA TYR A 105 39.86 -13.08 -2.29
C TYR A 105 38.35 -13.26 -2.52
N LEU A 106 37.90 -13.12 -3.78
CA LEU A 106 36.48 -13.13 -4.09
C LEU A 106 35.83 -14.52 -3.95
N MET A 107 36.57 -15.61 -4.19
CA MET A 107 36.08 -16.98 -3.99
C MET A 107 35.55 -17.24 -2.58
N PRO A 108 36.34 -17.11 -1.49
CA PRO A 108 35.83 -17.31 -0.14
C PRO A 108 34.76 -16.28 0.23
N TYR A 109 34.92 -15.01 -0.18
CA TYR A 109 33.94 -13.96 0.08
C TYR A 109 32.53 -14.31 -0.41
N PHE A 110 32.40 -14.79 -1.65
CA PHE A 110 31.11 -15.16 -2.22
C PHE A 110 30.65 -16.55 -1.78
N SER A 111 31.56 -17.49 -1.51
CA SER A 111 31.21 -18.81 -0.99
C SER A 111 30.49 -18.74 0.36
N GLU A 112 30.89 -17.84 1.25
CA GLU A 112 30.19 -17.59 2.53
C GLU A 112 28.75 -17.08 2.34
N ARG A 113 28.46 -16.50 1.18
CA ARG A 113 27.14 -15.99 0.77
C ARG A 113 26.38 -16.98 -0.10
N GLY A 114 26.90 -18.19 -0.28
CA GLY A 114 26.29 -19.23 -1.10
C GLY A 114 26.37 -18.99 -2.61
N ILE A 115 27.29 -18.13 -3.07
CA ILE A 115 27.46 -17.76 -4.47
C ILE A 115 28.77 -18.36 -4.99
N ARG A 116 28.70 -19.06 -6.13
CA ARG A 116 29.89 -19.66 -6.75
C ARG A 116 30.67 -18.59 -7.53
N VAL A 117 31.99 -18.58 -7.39
CA VAL A 117 32.90 -17.81 -8.24
C VAL A 117 33.60 -18.78 -9.19
N LEU A 118 33.53 -18.52 -10.49
CA LEU A 118 34.24 -19.28 -11.51
C LEU A 118 35.41 -18.46 -12.08
N PRO A 119 36.64 -18.74 -11.65
CA PRO A 119 37.82 -18.11 -12.22
C PRO A 119 38.19 -18.72 -13.57
N LEU A 120 38.21 -17.91 -14.63
CA LEU A 120 38.54 -18.30 -16.00
C LEU A 120 39.91 -17.75 -16.41
N ASP A 121 40.69 -18.49 -17.19
CA ASP A 121 41.92 -17.92 -17.76
C ASP A 121 41.53 -16.82 -18.78
N PRO A 122 42.23 -15.66 -18.81
CA PRO A 122 41.87 -14.56 -19.70
C PRO A 122 42.20 -14.88 -21.17
N PRO A 123 41.54 -14.23 -22.14
CA PRO A 123 41.97 -14.28 -23.52
C PRO A 123 43.36 -13.63 -23.69
N HIS A 124 44.00 -13.87 -24.83
CA HIS A 124 45.22 -13.15 -25.17
C HIS A 124 44.93 -11.64 -25.34
N LYS A 125 45.96 -10.81 -25.28
CA LYS A 125 45.82 -9.37 -25.58
C LYS A 125 45.45 -9.20 -27.04
N ARG A 126 44.45 -8.35 -27.30
CA ARG A 126 43.95 -8.05 -28.66
C ARG A 126 45.09 -7.79 -29.64
N LEU A 127 45.14 -8.56 -30.72
CA LEU A 127 46.11 -8.44 -31.80
C LEU A 127 45.73 -7.32 -32.78
N ALA A 128 46.73 -6.81 -33.50
CA ALA A 128 46.55 -5.73 -34.48
C ALA A 128 45.83 -6.20 -35.75
N TYR A 129 45.99 -7.47 -36.14
CA TYR A 129 45.46 -8.04 -37.37
C TYR A 129 44.16 -8.82 -37.10
N PRO A 130 43.02 -8.43 -37.71
CA PRO A 130 41.72 -9.05 -37.42
C PRO A 130 41.63 -10.56 -37.68
N ASP A 131 42.31 -11.07 -38.70
CA ASP A 131 42.26 -12.50 -39.04
C ASP A 131 43.09 -13.35 -38.07
N GLU A 132 44.24 -12.84 -37.64
CA GLU A 132 45.04 -13.47 -36.58
C GLU A 132 44.30 -13.43 -35.24
N GLU A 133 43.68 -12.29 -34.91
CA GLU A 133 42.84 -12.13 -33.72
C GLU A 133 41.69 -13.15 -33.71
N ARG A 134 40.98 -13.28 -34.85
CA ARG A 134 39.91 -14.28 -35.00
C ARG A 134 40.43 -15.69 -34.77
N THR A 135 41.61 -16.02 -35.31
CA THR A 135 42.23 -17.33 -35.17
C THR A 135 42.59 -17.63 -33.71
N GLU A 136 43.26 -16.71 -33.02
CA GLU A 136 43.66 -16.90 -31.62
C GLU A 136 42.45 -16.91 -30.68
N MET A 137 41.44 -16.06 -30.90
CA MET A 137 40.18 -16.12 -30.16
C MET A 137 39.45 -17.45 -30.39
N GLY A 138 39.48 -18.00 -31.61
CA GLY A 138 38.95 -19.33 -31.90
C GLY A 138 39.63 -20.42 -31.07
N LYS A 139 40.95 -20.38 -30.94
CA LYS A 139 41.71 -21.29 -30.06
C LYS A 139 41.33 -21.10 -28.59
N TYR A 140 41.18 -19.86 -28.14
CA TYR A 140 40.75 -19.55 -26.78
C TYR A 140 39.36 -20.14 -26.47
N TYR A 141 38.37 -19.92 -27.34
CA TYR A 141 37.03 -20.49 -27.16
C TYR A 141 37.04 -22.02 -27.20
N SER A 142 37.83 -22.63 -28.09
CA SER A 142 37.96 -24.09 -28.16
C SER A 142 38.54 -24.71 -26.89
N ARG A 143 39.39 -23.96 -26.15
CA ARG A 143 39.90 -24.39 -24.83
C ARG A 143 38.85 -24.25 -23.74
N LEU A 144 38.03 -23.19 -23.78
CA LEU A 144 36.96 -22.96 -22.80
C LEU A 144 35.78 -23.92 -22.98
N VAL A 145 35.49 -24.28 -24.23
CA VAL A 145 34.35 -25.11 -24.63
C VAL A 145 34.86 -26.27 -25.50
N PRO A 146 35.59 -27.24 -24.91
CA PRO A 146 36.12 -28.37 -25.67
C PRO A 146 35.00 -29.32 -26.13
N ASP A 147 35.26 -30.08 -27.19
CA ASP A 147 34.34 -31.09 -27.74
C ASP A 147 33.97 -32.20 -26.73
N SER A 148 34.77 -32.38 -25.68
CA SER A 148 34.47 -33.30 -24.58
C SER A 148 33.25 -32.89 -23.75
N LEU A 149 32.78 -31.64 -23.91
CA LEU A 149 31.71 -31.04 -23.11
C LEU A 149 31.99 -31.06 -21.60
N GLN A 150 33.27 -30.99 -21.22
CA GLN A 150 33.75 -30.97 -19.84
C GLN A 150 34.64 -29.76 -19.60
N GLY A 151 34.59 -29.22 -18.38
CA GLY A 151 35.45 -28.10 -17.95
C GLY A 151 34.66 -26.96 -17.32
N GLY A 152 35.38 -25.91 -16.90
CA GLY A 152 34.82 -24.87 -16.03
C GLY A 152 33.54 -24.20 -16.55
N MET A 153 33.41 -23.99 -17.87
CA MET A 153 32.18 -23.42 -18.44
C MET A 153 30.99 -24.37 -18.37
N PHE A 154 31.19 -25.66 -18.62
CA PHE A 154 30.13 -26.67 -18.49
C PHE A 154 29.74 -26.88 -17.02
N ASP A 155 30.71 -26.84 -16.10
CA ASP A 155 30.44 -26.86 -14.65
C ASP A 155 29.61 -25.65 -14.19
N ALA A 156 29.80 -24.49 -14.83
CA ALA A 156 28.98 -23.30 -14.59
C ALA A 156 27.55 -23.49 -15.10
N LEU A 157 27.38 -24.05 -16.30
CA LEU A 157 26.05 -24.32 -16.86
C LEU A 157 25.28 -25.32 -16.00
N GLU A 158 25.90 -26.44 -15.62
CA GLU A 158 25.29 -27.43 -14.74
C GLU A 158 24.88 -26.82 -13.39
N TYR A 159 25.74 -25.96 -12.83
CA TYR A 159 25.43 -25.26 -11.59
C TYR A 159 24.24 -24.29 -11.74
N LEU A 160 24.16 -23.53 -12.84
CA LEU A 160 23.02 -22.66 -13.12
C LEU A 160 21.72 -23.47 -13.31
N ASP A 161 21.79 -24.63 -13.96
CA ASP A 161 20.66 -25.56 -14.07
C ASP A 161 20.19 -26.05 -12.70
N GLN A 162 21.13 -26.41 -11.82
CA GLN A 162 20.83 -26.81 -10.44
C GLN A 162 20.20 -25.66 -9.64
N CYS A 163 20.69 -24.43 -9.77
CA CYS A 163 20.09 -23.24 -9.15
C CYS A 163 18.64 -23.04 -9.62
N HIS A 164 18.40 -23.12 -10.93
CA HIS A 164 17.08 -22.98 -11.50
C HIS A 164 16.13 -24.08 -11.00
N ALA A 165 16.54 -25.34 -11.06
CA ALA A 165 15.76 -26.47 -10.58
C ALA A 165 15.42 -26.34 -9.08
N LYS A 166 16.38 -25.91 -8.26
CA LYS A 166 16.18 -25.66 -6.83
C LYS A 166 15.17 -24.55 -6.58
N ARG A 167 15.22 -23.44 -7.33
CA ARG A 167 14.24 -22.35 -7.22
C ARG A 167 12.83 -22.84 -7.54
N VAL A 168 12.66 -23.58 -8.63
CA VAL A 168 11.35 -24.13 -9.02
C VAL A 168 10.82 -25.10 -7.95
N ALA A 169 11.66 -26.02 -7.45
CA ALA A 169 11.28 -26.96 -6.41
C ALA A 169 10.87 -26.27 -5.09
N GLU A 170 11.56 -25.19 -4.72
CA GLU A 170 11.22 -24.39 -3.54
C GLU A 170 9.82 -23.76 -3.70
N LEU A 171 9.54 -23.11 -4.83
CA LEU A 171 8.24 -22.51 -5.14
C LEU A 171 7.10 -23.54 -5.20
N ASP A 172 7.35 -24.71 -5.81
CA ASP A 172 6.41 -25.84 -5.87
C ASP A 172 6.02 -26.34 -4.47
N SER A 173 6.95 -26.32 -3.51
CA SER A 173 6.74 -26.83 -2.15
C SER A 173 6.08 -25.83 -1.19
N MET A 174 6.09 -24.54 -1.52
CA MET A 174 5.60 -23.47 -0.63
C MET A 174 4.13 -23.65 -0.22
N PRO A 175 3.17 -23.95 -1.12
CA PRO A 175 1.77 -24.07 -0.76
C PRO A 175 1.50 -25.09 0.35
N GLN A 176 2.03 -26.31 0.21
CA GLN A 176 1.82 -27.37 1.20
C GLN A 176 2.46 -27.00 2.53
N ARG A 177 3.73 -26.56 2.53
CA ARG A 177 4.39 -26.10 3.76
C ARG A 177 3.64 -24.96 4.44
N THR A 178 3.05 -24.06 3.66
CA THR A 178 2.24 -22.96 4.19
C THR A 178 0.98 -23.49 4.88
N ALA A 179 0.24 -24.41 4.25
CA ALA A 179 -0.93 -25.05 4.85
C ALA A 179 -0.57 -25.80 6.15
N ASP A 180 0.61 -26.41 6.21
CA ASP A 180 1.06 -27.18 7.36
C ASP A 180 1.55 -26.32 8.54
N THR A 181 1.98 -25.08 8.28
CA THR A 181 2.76 -24.30 9.27
C THR A 181 2.21 -22.91 9.58
N ILE A 182 1.43 -22.29 8.70
CA ILE A 182 1.05 -20.88 8.83
C ILE A 182 -0.39 -20.72 9.30
N TRP A 183 -0.57 -19.96 10.39
CA TRP A 183 -1.89 -19.46 10.80
C TRP A 183 -2.15 -18.06 10.26
N TRP A 184 -2.84 -17.98 9.11
CA TRP A 184 -3.22 -16.68 8.54
C TRP A 184 -4.21 -15.88 9.42
N PRO A 185 -4.02 -14.55 9.54
CA PRO A 185 -4.99 -13.67 10.16
C PRO A 185 -6.22 -13.49 9.24
N PHE A 186 -7.42 -13.43 9.82
CA PHE A 186 -8.69 -13.19 9.11
C PHE A 186 -9.02 -14.19 7.98
N VAL A 187 -8.52 -15.42 8.05
CA VAL A 187 -8.83 -16.49 7.09
C VAL A 187 -9.48 -17.65 7.83
N GLN A 188 -10.65 -18.09 7.37
CA GLN A 188 -11.22 -19.38 7.78
C GLN A 188 -10.48 -20.50 7.01
N HIS A 189 -9.55 -21.17 7.68
CA HIS A 189 -8.70 -22.19 7.08
C HIS A 189 -9.49 -23.35 6.46
N GLY A 190 -10.66 -23.68 7.01
CA GLY A 190 -11.55 -24.68 6.44
C GLY A 190 -12.07 -24.34 5.04
N LEU A 191 -11.93 -23.10 4.56
CA LEU A 191 -12.29 -22.69 3.19
C LEU A 191 -11.12 -22.82 2.20
N VAL A 192 -9.89 -22.98 2.68
CA VAL A 192 -8.72 -23.31 1.85
C VAL A 192 -8.68 -24.84 1.75
N LYS A 193 -9.16 -25.39 0.64
CA LYS A 193 -9.44 -26.83 0.51
C LYS A 193 -8.22 -27.61 0.02
N ALA A 194 -7.35 -26.97 -0.74
CA ALA A 194 -6.16 -27.60 -1.29
C ALA A 194 -4.99 -26.61 -1.39
N PRO A 195 -3.75 -27.11 -1.50
CA PRO A 195 -2.58 -26.26 -1.76
C PRO A 195 -2.73 -25.41 -3.03
N SER A 196 -3.51 -25.85 -4.02
CA SER A 196 -3.83 -25.06 -5.23
C SER A 196 -4.64 -23.79 -4.98
N ASP A 197 -5.27 -23.65 -3.82
CA ASP A 197 -6.01 -22.44 -3.43
C ASP A 197 -5.07 -21.35 -2.88
N ILE A 198 -3.81 -21.70 -2.60
CA ILE A 198 -2.82 -20.81 -2.00
C ILE A 198 -2.06 -20.09 -3.12
N ASN A 199 -2.10 -18.77 -3.11
CA ASN A 199 -1.31 -17.98 -4.05
C ASN A 199 0.14 -17.88 -3.57
N VAL A 200 1.09 -18.25 -4.44
CA VAL A 200 2.53 -18.10 -4.20
C VAL A 200 3.00 -16.84 -4.89
N ILE A 201 3.45 -15.85 -4.11
CA ILE A 201 4.03 -14.60 -4.63
C ILE A 201 5.55 -14.75 -4.57
N ASP A 202 6.22 -14.83 -5.73
CA ASP A 202 7.69 -14.93 -5.84
C ASP A 202 8.35 -13.57 -5.61
N SER A 203 7.77 -12.53 -6.21
CA SER A 203 8.27 -11.15 -6.11
C SER A 203 7.15 -10.15 -6.41
N ALA A 204 7.43 -8.86 -6.23
CA ALA A 204 6.52 -7.79 -6.60
C ALA A 204 7.30 -6.56 -7.09
N THR A 205 6.65 -5.75 -7.93
CA THR A 205 7.20 -4.52 -8.51
C THR A 205 6.06 -3.63 -9.00
N LYS A 206 6.14 -2.31 -8.79
CA LYS A 206 5.05 -1.37 -9.12
C LYS A 206 3.72 -1.89 -8.55
N ASP A 207 2.63 -1.89 -9.30
CA ASP A 207 1.32 -2.38 -8.82
C ASP A 207 1.11 -3.90 -8.93
N PHE A 208 2.16 -4.67 -9.22
CA PHE A 208 2.02 -6.08 -9.60
C PHE A 208 2.80 -7.03 -8.69
N PHE A 209 2.15 -8.13 -8.34
CA PHE A 209 2.80 -9.36 -7.91
C PHE A 209 3.29 -10.15 -9.12
N SER A 210 4.36 -10.90 -8.94
CA SER A 210 4.76 -12.02 -9.79
C SER A 210 4.34 -13.29 -9.07
N ILE A 211 3.28 -13.93 -9.56
CA ILE A 211 2.71 -15.13 -8.93
C ILE A 211 3.23 -16.39 -9.61
N TYR A 212 3.56 -17.40 -8.82
CA TYR A 212 3.95 -18.71 -9.31
C TYR A 212 2.74 -19.63 -9.42
N ASN A 213 2.49 -20.14 -10.63
CA ASN A 213 1.34 -21.00 -10.94
C ASN A 213 1.72 -22.44 -11.30
N GLY A 214 3.00 -22.83 -11.22
CA GLY A 214 3.44 -24.19 -11.62
C GLY A 214 2.72 -25.33 -10.88
N HIS A 215 2.39 -25.13 -9.60
CA HIS A 215 1.59 -26.07 -8.81
C HIS A 215 0.12 -26.17 -9.28
N LYS A 216 -0.43 -25.14 -9.93
CA LYS A 216 -1.78 -25.12 -10.52
C LYS A 216 -1.78 -25.72 -11.92
N ALA A 217 -0.75 -25.47 -12.72
CA ALA A 217 -0.60 -26.02 -14.08
C ALA A 217 -0.47 -27.55 -14.10
N LYS A 218 0.18 -28.14 -13.08
CA LYS A 218 0.23 -29.61 -12.89
C LYS A 218 -1.16 -30.25 -12.69
N ALA A 219 -2.14 -29.48 -12.22
CA ALA A 219 -3.52 -29.95 -12.04
C ALA A 219 -4.39 -29.83 -13.31
N THR A 220 -4.00 -28.98 -14.28
CA THR A 220 -4.84 -28.64 -15.45
C THR A 220 -4.36 -29.22 -16.79
N GLN A 221 -3.25 -29.95 -16.85
CA GLN A 221 -2.67 -30.49 -18.10
C GLN A 221 -2.47 -29.42 -19.20
N GLU A 222 -2.22 -28.16 -18.83
CA GLU A 222 -1.93 -27.10 -19.81
C GLU A 222 -0.51 -27.25 -20.42
N ALA A 223 -0.33 -26.69 -21.62
CA ALA A 223 0.81 -26.95 -22.49
C ALA A 223 2.19 -26.62 -21.84
N PRO A 224 3.25 -27.39 -22.15
CA PRO A 224 4.58 -27.31 -21.52
C PRO A 224 5.39 -26.04 -21.83
N THR A 225 4.82 -25.04 -22.52
CA THR A 225 5.52 -23.83 -23.00
C THR A 225 5.02 -22.52 -22.37
N ALA A 226 4.12 -22.58 -21.38
CA ALA A 226 3.65 -21.40 -20.66
C ALA A 226 4.66 -20.96 -19.57
N SER A 227 4.75 -19.65 -19.31
CA SER A 227 5.57 -19.11 -18.22
C SER A 227 5.10 -19.65 -16.87
N LEU A 228 6.04 -20.03 -16.00
CA LEU A 228 5.73 -20.46 -14.62
C LEU A 228 5.31 -19.30 -13.71
N LEU A 229 5.66 -18.07 -14.11
CA LEU A 229 5.35 -16.83 -13.42
C LEU A 229 4.38 -16.00 -14.24
N GLU A 230 3.38 -15.43 -13.58
CA GLU A 230 2.41 -14.53 -14.18
C GLU A 230 2.29 -13.24 -13.38
N PRO A 231 2.10 -12.08 -14.03
CA PRO A 231 1.78 -10.86 -13.32
C PRO A 231 0.36 -10.92 -12.75
N GLN A 232 0.19 -10.37 -11.55
CA GLN A 232 -1.12 -10.15 -10.94
C GLN A 232 -1.20 -8.74 -10.34
N PHE A 233 -2.15 -7.93 -10.81
CA PHE A 233 -2.37 -6.58 -10.27
C PHE A 233 -2.88 -6.64 -8.82
N ASP A 234 -2.27 -5.88 -7.92
CA ASP A 234 -2.70 -5.79 -6.52
C ASP A 234 -3.78 -4.71 -6.34
N GLY A 235 -5.02 -5.05 -6.68
CA GLY A 235 -6.18 -4.17 -6.47
C GLY A 235 -6.57 -4.01 -5.00
N SER A 236 -5.96 -4.76 -4.08
CA SER A 236 -6.20 -4.59 -2.64
C SER A 236 -5.24 -3.62 -1.96
N ALA A 237 -4.21 -3.16 -2.71
CA ALA A 237 -3.06 -2.43 -2.19
C ALA A 237 -2.45 -3.09 -0.95
N SER A 238 -2.36 -4.42 -0.94
CA SER A 238 -1.85 -5.26 0.14
C SER A 238 -2.36 -4.80 1.51
N TRP A 239 -3.69 -4.84 1.67
CA TRP A 239 -4.40 -4.34 2.85
C TRP A 239 -4.28 -2.82 3.03
N TRP A 240 -4.45 -2.09 1.92
CA TRP A 240 -4.45 -0.63 1.87
C TRP A 240 -3.13 0.04 2.29
N THR A 241 -2.03 -0.72 2.32
CA THR A 241 -0.69 -0.26 2.71
C THR A 241 0.10 0.30 1.54
N GLN A 242 -0.07 -0.25 0.33
CA GLN A 242 0.66 0.18 -0.86
C GLN A 242 0.27 1.61 -1.25
N ALA A 243 1.30 2.43 -1.46
CA ALA A 243 1.14 3.85 -1.79
C ALA A 243 1.80 4.22 -3.13
N ILE A 244 2.98 3.67 -3.41
CA ILE A 244 3.80 4.02 -4.59
C ILE A 244 4.26 2.77 -5.36
N GLY A 245 3.51 1.67 -5.18
CA GLY A 245 3.84 0.35 -5.66
C GLY A 245 4.91 -0.38 -4.85
N HIS A 246 5.10 -1.65 -5.20
CA HIS A 246 6.00 -2.61 -4.61
C HIS A 246 7.46 -2.37 -5.00
N ALA A 247 8.36 -2.67 -4.06
CA ALA A 247 9.82 -2.70 -4.25
C ALA A 247 10.43 -1.41 -4.82
N HIS A 248 9.90 -0.25 -4.42
CA HIS A 248 10.43 1.05 -4.87
C HIS A 248 11.89 1.27 -4.40
N PRO A 249 12.88 1.43 -5.31
CA PRO A 249 14.30 1.44 -4.96
C PRO A 249 14.71 2.49 -3.91
N SER A 250 14.13 3.70 -3.96
CA SER A 250 14.40 4.75 -2.97
C SER A 250 14.03 4.35 -1.55
N LEU A 251 12.92 3.62 -1.35
CA LEU A 251 12.51 3.17 -0.02
C LEU A 251 13.46 2.09 0.51
N THR A 252 13.88 1.14 -0.35
CA THR A 252 14.86 0.13 0.02
C THR A 252 16.20 0.75 0.40
N LEU A 253 16.66 1.76 -0.36
CA LEU A 253 17.89 2.50 -0.05
C LEU A 253 17.77 3.32 1.25
N ALA A 254 16.62 3.94 1.51
CA ALA A 254 16.34 4.63 2.76
C ALA A 254 16.40 3.68 3.96
N ALA A 255 15.76 2.51 3.83
CA ALA A 255 15.81 1.46 4.84
C ALA A 255 17.24 0.96 5.09
N ALA A 256 17.98 0.61 4.02
CA ALA A 256 19.35 0.11 4.12
C ALA A 256 20.30 1.13 4.77
N ARG A 257 20.19 2.41 4.37
CA ARG A 257 20.98 3.51 4.97
C ARG A 257 20.70 3.66 6.45
N ALA A 258 19.44 3.66 6.86
CA ALA A 258 19.07 3.78 8.27
C ALA A 258 19.48 2.54 9.08
N ALA A 259 19.32 1.35 8.51
CA ALA A 259 19.72 0.10 9.14
C ALA A 259 21.24 0.04 9.36
N GLY A 260 22.04 0.35 8.34
CA GLY A 260 23.49 0.38 8.46
C GLY A 260 24.02 1.46 9.39
N ARG A 261 23.32 2.60 9.50
CA ARG A 261 23.73 3.71 10.38
C ARG A 261 23.32 3.52 11.84
N TYR A 262 22.13 2.97 12.10
CA TYR A 262 21.54 2.97 13.44
C TYR A 262 21.12 1.60 13.94
N GLY A 263 20.73 0.67 13.06
CA GLY A 263 19.95 -0.50 13.46
C GLY A 263 18.70 -0.07 14.24
N HIS A 264 18.59 -0.56 15.47
CA HIS A 264 17.63 -0.07 16.46
C HIS A 264 18.36 0.55 17.65
N VAL A 265 17.93 1.74 18.06
CA VAL A 265 18.45 2.48 19.23
C VAL A 265 17.30 2.95 20.11
N MET A 266 17.60 3.15 21.40
CA MET A 266 16.66 3.65 22.39
C MET A 266 16.10 5.03 21.98
N PHE A 267 14.80 5.26 22.20
CA PHE A 267 14.13 6.52 21.85
C PHE A 267 13.69 7.38 23.06
N PRO A 268 13.07 6.85 24.13
CA PRO A 268 12.74 7.67 25.30
C PRO A 268 13.96 8.39 25.86
N GLU A 269 13.85 9.70 26.10
CA GLU A 269 14.94 10.59 26.54
C GLU A 269 16.13 10.68 25.56
N ALA A 270 15.95 10.21 24.33
CA ALA A 270 16.92 10.28 23.24
C ALA A 270 16.26 10.83 21.96
N THR A 271 17.09 11.11 20.95
CA THR A 271 16.61 11.53 19.63
C THR A 271 17.54 11.02 18.55
N HIS A 272 17.01 10.89 17.34
CA HIS A 272 17.78 10.58 16.13
C HIS A 272 17.17 11.30 14.94
N ALA A 273 18.00 11.58 13.94
CA ALA A 273 17.61 12.43 12.81
C ALA A 273 16.37 11.92 12.03
N PRO A 274 16.18 10.61 11.79
CA PRO A 274 14.96 10.12 11.13
C PRO A 274 13.67 10.43 11.91
N ALA A 275 13.63 10.15 13.21
CA ALA A 275 12.42 10.41 14.01
C ALA A 275 12.16 11.91 14.19
N LEU A 276 13.19 12.72 14.42
CA LEU A 276 13.04 14.16 14.57
C LEU A 276 12.50 14.81 13.29
N ARG A 277 13.08 14.49 12.13
CA ARG A 277 12.60 14.99 10.83
C ARG A 277 11.16 14.58 10.54
N LEU A 278 10.81 13.32 10.86
CA LEU A 278 9.44 12.84 10.65
C LEU A 278 8.46 13.60 11.56
N ALA A 279 8.83 13.83 12.82
CA ALA A 279 8.03 14.63 13.74
C ALA A 279 7.87 16.06 13.22
N GLU A 280 8.94 16.75 12.84
CA GLU A 280 8.89 18.12 12.30
C GLU A 280 8.02 18.24 11.04
N ARG A 281 8.09 17.25 10.13
CA ARG A 281 7.24 17.21 8.93
C ARG A 281 5.77 16.94 9.22
N SER A 282 5.49 16.13 10.23
CA SER A 282 4.14 15.73 10.60
C SER A 282 3.46 16.75 11.52
N CYS A 283 4.25 17.47 12.33
CA CYS A 283 3.79 18.42 13.32
C CYS A 283 3.80 19.84 12.74
N THR A 284 2.69 20.31 12.19
CA THR A 284 2.46 21.76 12.17
C THR A 284 2.09 22.28 13.56
N ARG A 285 1.55 21.42 14.47
CA ARG A 285 1.39 21.69 15.92
C ARG A 285 1.31 20.39 16.77
N GLY A 286 2.39 20.06 17.50
CA GLY A 286 2.36 19.19 18.70
C GLY A 286 2.84 17.72 18.54
N PRO A 287 3.40 17.10 19.60
CA PRO A 287 4.08 15.79 19.55
C PRO A 287 3.13 14.58 19.45
N ALA A 288 3.68 13.42 19.05
CA ALA A 288 2.89 12.27 18.60
C ALA A 288 2.95 11.01 19.51
N ARG A 289 1.84 10.51 20.12
CA ARG A 289 1.69 9.22 20.88
C ARG A 289 0.22 8.71 20.96
N ALA A 290 -0.07 7.58 21.64
CA ALA A 290 -1.33 6.79 21.61
C ALA A 290 -2.69 7.53 21.84
N GLY A 291 -3.55 7.54 20.82
CA GLY A 291 -4.73 8.41 20.69
C GLY A 291 -5.83 8.29 21.76
N ARG A 292 -6.45 7.12 21.92
CA ARG A 292 -7.61 6.96 22.83
C ARG A 292 -7.25 7.27 24.29
N ARG A 293 -6.13 6.74 24.78
CA ARG A 293 -5.66 6.96 26.16
C ARG A 293 -5.38 8.45 26.41
N MET A 294 -4.84 9.15 25.41
CA MET A 294 -4.62 10.59 25.47
C MET A 294 -5.93 11.38 25.59
N ALA A 295 -6.93 11.08 24.76
CA ALA A 295 -8.23 11.74 24.80
C ALA A 295 -8.94 11.56 26.15
N LEU A 296 -9.06 10.32 26.63
CA LEU A 296 -9.76 10.01 27.89
C LEU A 296 -9.12 10.70 29.10
N ARG A 297 -7.79 10.77 29.14
CA ARG A 297 -7.07 11.47 30.21
C ARG A 297 -7.24 12.99 30.12
N ALA A 298 -7.17 13.57 28.92
CA ALA A 298 -7.39 15.00 28.72
C ALA A 298 -8.83 15.45 29.04
N TYR A 299 -9.82 14.59 28.77
CA TYR A 299 -11.19 14.81 29.24
C TYR A 299 -11.27 14.77 30.77
N ALA A 300 -10.78 13.69 31.39
CA ALA A 300 -10.80 13.54 32.84
C ALA A 300 -10.07 14.67 33.58
N SER A 301 -8.89 15.11 33.11
CA SER A 301 -8.15 16.20 33.76
C SER A 301 -8.90 17.53 33.74
N ARG A 302 -9.68 17.80 32.69
CA ARG A 302 -10.49 19.03 32.59
C ARG A 302 -11.76 18.96 33.43
N ASN A 303 -12.42 17.81 33.49
CA ASN A 303 -13.70 17.67 34.19
C ASN A 303 -13.56 17.33 35.69
N THR A 304 -12.40 16.85 36.13
CA THR A 304 -12.09 16.68 37.57
C THR A 304 -11.84 17.99 38.32
N ALA A 305 -11.64 19.12 37.63
CA ALA A 305 -11.56 20.43 38.30
C ALA A 305 -12.92 20.90 38.85
N ALA A 306 -14.02 20.29 38.43
CA ALA A 306 -15.38 20.71 38.75
C ALA A 306 -16.11 19.80 39.77
N THR A 307 -15.57 18.62 40.12
CA THR A 307 -16.17 17.71 41.11
C THR A 307 -15.11 17.11 42.04
N PRO A 308 -15.32 17.11 43.38
CA PRO A 308 -14.34 16.59 44.35
C PRO A 308 -14.08 15.08 44.24
N GLU A 309 -14.95 14.36 43.55
CA GLU A 309 -14.85 12.91 43.36
C GLU A 309 -14.27 12.61 41.98
N ARG A 310 -13.04 12.08 41.92
CA ARG A 310 -12.49 11.49 40.70
C ARG A 310 -13.35 10.28 40.33
N LYS A 311 -14.30 10.46 39.40
CA LYS A 311 -14.98 9.31 38.77
C LYS A 311 -13.91 8.36 38.23
N PRO A 312 -14.02 7.05 38.49
CA PRO A 312 -12.96 6.13 38.15
C PRO A 312 -12.85 6.02 36.62
N ARG A 313 -11.63 6.18 36.09
CA ARG A 313 -11.30 6.19 34.64
C ARG A 313 -11.86 5.01 33.84
N LYS A 314 -12.25 3.94 34.53
CA LYS A 314 -12.81 2.69 33.98
C LYS A 314 -14.24 2.84 33.43
N ASP A 315 -14.95 3.91 33.79
CA ASP A 315 -16.36 4.14 33.42
C ASP A 315 -16.52 5.17 32.27
N LEU A 316 -15.41 5.61 31.65
CA LEU A 316 -15.42 6.53 30.52
C LEU A 316 -15.61 5.79 29.20
N GLY A 317 -16.53 6.27 28.38
CA GLY A 317 -16.82 5.73 27.06
C GLY A 317 -16.44 6.66 25.90
N ILE A 318 -16.65 6.19 24.68
CA ILE A 318 -16.41 6.94 23.44
C ILE A 318 -17.69 7.08 22.62
N LEU A 319 -17.78 8.17 21.84
CA LEU A 319 -18.77 8.32 20.79
C LEU A 319 -18.11 7.96 19.47
N GLY A 320 -18.74 7.09 18.69
CA GLY A 320 -18.28 6.66 17.37
C GLY A 320 -19.42 6.60 16.36
N LEU A 321 -19.12 6.02 15.20
CA LEU A 321 -20.09 5.75 14.14
C LEU A 321 -20.21 4.24 13.92
N LYS A 322 -21.42 3.74 13.67
CA LYS A 322 -21.61 2.31 13.38
C LYS A 322 -20.83 1.90 12.14
N GLY A 323 -20.21 0.73 12.18
CA GLY A 323 -19.28 0.27 11.14
C GLY A 323 -17.87 0.86 11.18
N SER A 324 -17.53 1.73 12.15
CA SER A 324 -16.15 2.21 12.31
C SER A 324 -15.23 1.09 12.81
N TYR A 325 -13.95 1.15 12.41
CA TYR A 325 -12.92 0.20 12.76
C TYR A 325 -11.61 0.91 13.11
N HIS A 326 -11.04 0.55 14.27
CA HIS A 326 -9.85 1.22 14.81
C HIS A 326 -8.68 0.27 15.10
N GLY A 327 -8.83 -1.02 14.80
CA GLY A 327 -7.82 -2.06 15.00
C GLY A 327 -8.19 -3.14 16.02
N ASP A 328 -7.43 -4.23 16.02
CA ASP A 328 -7.81 -5.47 16.73
C ASP A 328 -7.23 -5.61 18.14
N THR A 329 -6.39 -4.67 18.58
CA THR A 329 -5.95 -4.68 19.99
C THR A 329 -7.11 -4.29 20.90
N ILE A 330 -7.20 -4.85 22.10
CA ILE A 330 -8.38 -4.71 22.97
C ILE A 330 -8.85 -3.26 23.15
N GLY A 331 -7.93 -2.31 23.35
CA GLY A 331 -8.29 -0.90 23.52
C GLY A 331 -8.77 -0.19 22.25
N ALA A 332 -8.40 -0.69 21.07
CA ALA A 332 -8.92 -0.22 19.80
C ALA A 332 -10.27 -0.87 19.48
N MET A 333 -10.40 -2.17 19.78
CA MET A 333 -11.63 -2.93 19.67
C MET A 333 -12.75 -2.33 20.53
N ASP A 334 -12.47 -1.95 21.78
CA ASP A 334 -13.39 -1.23 22.68
C ASP A 334 -13.84 0.16 22.18
N ALA A 335 -13.23 0.68 21.10
CA ALA A 335 -13.70 1.89 20.42
C ALA A 335 -14.56 1.59 19.17
N CYS A 336 -14.77 0.31 18.86
CA CYS A 336 -15.64 -0.17 17.82
C CYS A 336 -16.95 -0.69 18.44
N GLU A 337 -18.03 -0.71 17.67
CA GLU A 337 -19.26 -1.36 18.11
C GLU A 337 -19.09 -2.89 18.16
N GLU A 338 -19.94 -3.55 18.92
CA GLU A 338 -19.98 -5.01 18.97
C GLU A 338 -20.28 -5.59 17.58
N GLY A 339 -19.48 -6.58 17.15
CA GLY A 339 -19.58 -7.11 15.79
C GLY A 339 -18.68 -8.29 15.49
N VAL A 340 -18.53 -8.62 14.20
CA VAL A 340 -17.76 -9.80 13.75
C VAL A 340 -16.26 -9.73 14.06
N TYR A 341 -15.76 -8.54 14.39
CA TYR A 341 -14.35 -8.30 14.71
C TYR A 341 -14.08 -8.25 16.22
N THR A 342 -15.10 -8.36 17.07
CA THR A 342 -14.95 -8.26 18.53
C THR A 342 -14.72 -9.64 19.17
N CYS A 343 -13.96 -9.68 20.27
CA CYS A 343 -13.63 -10.90 21.02
C CYS A 343 -14.31 -10.95 22.40
N GLU A 344 -14.10 -12.04 23.14
CA GLU A 344 -14.76 -12.31 24.43
C GLU A 344 -14.39 -11.30 25.55
N TRP A 345 -13.30 -10.57 25.38
CA TRP A 345 -12.84 -9.54 26.32
C TRP A 345 -13.26 -8.12 25.93
N HIS A 346 -13.92 -7.97 24.78
CA HIS A 346 -14.42 -6.68 24.32
C HIS A 346 -15.43 -6.12 25.31
N ASP A 347 -15.24 -4.86 25.69
CA ASP A 347 -16.16 -4.11 26.54
C ASP A 347 -16.50 -2.80 25.81
N ALA A 348 -17.63 -2.82 25.10
CA ALA A 348 -18.14 -1.73 24.29
C ALA A 348 -18.53 -0.51 25.14
N LYS A 349 -17.54 0.22 25.65
CA LYS A 349 -17.73 1.43 26.45
C LYS A 349 -17.95 2.61 25.53
N GLY A 350 -19.15 2.76 25.01
CA GLY A 350 -19.47 3.86 24.12
C GLY A 350 -20.87 3.85 23.55
N TYR A 351 -21.05 4.72 22.57
CA TYR A 351 -22.24 4.76 21.74
C TYR A 351 -21.85 5.04 20.30
N TRP A 352 -22.49 4.35 19.35
CA TRP A 352 -22.20 4.48 17.92
C TRP A 352 -23.46 4.95 17.18
N LEU A 353 -23.35 6.12 16.55
CA LEU A 353 -24.42 6.72 15.75
C LEU A 353 -24.49 6.05 14.38
N ASP A 354 -25.70 5.83 13.85
CA ASP A 354 -25.83 5.45 12.44
C ASP A 354 -25.44 6.65 11.56
N PRO A 355 -24.42 6.53 10.70
CA PRO A 355 -24.02 7.63 9.84
C PRO A 355 -24.88 7.69 8.57
N PRO A 356 -25.21 8.89 8.07
CA PRO A 356 -25.69 9.07 6.71
C PRO A 356 -24.53 8.89 5.72
N THR A 357 -24.82 8.31 4.56
CA THR A 357 -23.79 7.91 3.58
C THR A 357 -23.95 8.63 2.26
N VAL A 358 -22.84 8.87 1.57
CA VAL A 358 -22.80 9.43 0.22
C VAL A 358 -22.57 8.32 -0.78
N SER A 359 -23.37 8.26 -1.84
CA SER A 359 -23.17 7.31 -2.94
C SER A 359 -23.59 7.91 -4.27
N ASN A 360 -22.98 7.44 -5.37
CA ASN A 360 -23.49 7.67 -6.71
C ASN A 360 -24.40 6.49 -7.09
N LYS A 361 -25.69 6.78 -7.26
CA LYS A 361 -26.72 5.82 -7.69
C LYS A 361 -27.25 6.24 -9.05
N LYS A 362 -26.93 5.47 -10.10
CA LYS A 362 -27.38 5.71 -11.48
C LYS A 362 -27.07 7.13 -12.00
N GLY A 363 -25.87 7.63 -11.70
CA GLY A 363 -25.41 8.96 -12.09
C GLY A 363 -25.88 10.11 -11.19
N ARG A 364 -26.64 9.83 -10.13
CA ARG A 364 -27.09 10.82 -9.14
C ARG A 364 -26.30 10.66 -7.85
N VAL A 365 -25.70 11.74 -7.38
CA VAL A 365 -25.02 11.74 -6.07
C VAL A 365 -26.07 12.01 -5.00
N VAL A 366 -26.26 11.03 -4.12
CA VAL A 366 -27.29 11.06 -3.08
C VAL A 366 -26.67 10.86 -1.70
N VAL A 367 -27.26 11.51 -0.72
CA VAL A 367 -27.05 11.24 0.70
C VAL A 367 -28.19 10.35 1.19
N SER A 368 -27.87 9.13 1.60
CA SER A 368 -28.84 8.21 2.21
C SER A 368 -28.86 8.40 3.73
N LEU A 369 -30.05 8.63 4.29
CA LEU A 369 -30.27 8.85 5.72
C LEU A 369 -30.66 7.55 6.41
N PRO A 370 -30.05 7.20 7.55
CA PRO A 370 -30.43 6.00 8.29
C PRO A 370 -31.81 6.18 8.92
N GLN A 371 -32.53 5.07 9.14
CA GLN A 371 -33.88 5.09 9.70
C GLN A 371 -33.95 5.76 11.09
N SER A 372 -32.86 5.72 11.87
CA SER A 372 -32.76 6.41 13.16
C SER A 372 -32.89 7.94 13.05
N MET A 373 -32.68 8.53 11.86
CA MET A 373 -32.91 9.96 11.58
C MET A 373 -34.31 10.27 11.03
N ALA A 374 -35.18 9.28 10.80
CA ALA A 374 -36.47 9.49 10.14
C ALA A 374 -37.35 10.53 10.85
N SER A 375 -37.32 10.58 12.19
CA SER A 375 -38.10 11.55 12.96
C SER A 375 -37.60 12.99 12.83
N THR A 376 -36.29 13.18 12.65
CA THR A 376 -35.69 14.51 12.49
C THR A 376 -35.66 14.97 11.04
N ALA A 377 -35.77 14.02 10.11
CA ALA A 377 -35.74 14.26 8.67
C ALA A 377 -37.15 14.31 8.05
N ASP A 378 -38.22 14.41 8.85
CA ASP A 378 -39.62 14.40 8.40
C ASP A 378 -39.95 13.24 7.43
N GLY A 379 -39.38 12.05 7.70
CA GLY A 379 -39.56 10.86 6.88
C GLY A 379 -38.70 10.78 5.61
N MET A 380 -37.83 11.76 5.36
CA MET A 380 -36.86 11.72 4.25
C MET A 380 -35.84 10.59 4.46
N SER A 381 -35.60 9.81 3.40
CA SER A 381 -34.63 8.70 3.39
C SER A 381 -33.45 8.95 2.46
N GLU A 382 -33.59 9.81 1.45
CA GLU A 382 -32.52 10.20 0.54
C GLU A 382 -32.60 11.68 0.18
N VAL A 383 -31.44 12.31 0.01
CA VAL A 383 -31.29 13.71 -0.44
C VAL A 383 -30.38 13.73 -1.66
N ASP A 384 -30.88 14.27 -2.77
CA ASP A 384 -30.06 14.52 -3.95
C ASP A 384 -29.18 15.76 -3.71
N VAL A 385 -27.87 15.59 -3.83
CA VAL A 385 -26.89 16.66 -3.61
C VAL A 385 -26.25 17.16 -4.91
N GLY A 386 -26.72 16.66 -6.07
CA GLY A 386 -26.29 17.10 -7.40
C GLY A 386 -24.98 16.46 -7.84
N SER A 387 -23.85 16.90 -7.29
CA SER A 387 -22.51 16.43 -7.67
C SER A 387 -21.67 15.98 -6.48
N LEU A 388 -20.58 15.26 -6.78
CA LEU A 388 -19.62 14.84 -5.77
C LEU A 388 -18.96 16.05 -5.11
N GLN A 389 -18.61 17.08 -5.89
CA GLN A 389 -18.03 18.31 -5.36
C GLN A 389 -18.99 19.05 -4.42
N GLN A 390 -20.29 19.08 -4.75
CA GLN A 390 -21.31 19.67 -3.88
C GLN A 390 -21.49 18.86 -2.60
N ALA A 391 -21.50 17.52 -2.68
CA ALA A 391 -21.57 16.65 -1.51
C ALA A 391 -20.42 16.90 -0.53
N TYR A 392 -19.22 17.22 -1.02
CA TYR A 392 -18.04 17.45 -0.18
C TYR A 392 -17.72 18.93 0.11
N ASP A 393 -18.51 19.88 -0.41
CA ASP A 393 -18.44 21.30 0.00
C ASP A 393 -19.15 21.50 1.34
N VAL A 394 -18.48 21.07 2.42
CA VAL A 394 -19.01 21.12 3.78
C VAL A 394 -19.43 22.55 4.15
N GLN A 395 -18.61 23.54 3.81
CA GLN A 395 -18.84 24.93 4.24
C GLN A 395 -20.12 25.51 3.65
N SER A 396 -20.39 25.29 2.36
CA SER A 396 -21.64 25.78 1.76
C SER A 396 -22.87 25.01 2.26
N ARG A 397 -22.69 23.78 2.73
CA ARG A 397 -23.78 22.93 3.25
C ARG A 397 -24.09 23.13 4.73
N LEU A 398 -23.27 23.87 5.50
CA LEU A 398 -23.49 24.06 6.95
C LEU A 398 -24.79 24.79 7.29
N GLU A 399 -25.30 25.63 6.38
CA GLU A 399 -26.56 26.36 6.55
C GLU A 399 -27.73 25.68 5.82
N SER A 400 -27.54 24.46 5.31
CA SER A 400 -28.59 23.71 4.63
C SER A 400 -29.61 23.11 5.61
N PRO A 401 -30.87 22.86 5.17
CA PRO A 401 -31.85 22.16 5.99
C PRO A 401 -31.36 20.80 6.52
N LEU A 402 -30.55 20.09 5.72
CA LEU A 402 -29.97 18.82 6.13
C LEU A 402 -28.99 18.96 7.30
N ALA A 403 -28.28 20.08 7.41
CA ALA A 403 -27.44 20.36 8.57
C ALA A 403 -28.27 20.50 9.85
N ASP A 404 -29.46 21.11 9.76
CA ASP A 404 -30.37 21.23 10.91
C ASP A 404 -30.95 19.88 11.33
N VAL A 405 -31.30 19.02 10.36
CA VAL A 405 -31.67 17.61 10.62
C VAL A 405 -30.57 16.91 11.43
N TYR A 406 -29.31 17.03 11.00
CA TYR A 406 -28.18 16.44 11.69
C TYR A 406 -27.95 17.04 13.09
N ARG A 407 -28.02 18.36 13.24
CA ARG A 407 -27.87 19.03 14.55
C ARG A 407 -28.90 18.52 15.54
N ASN A 408 -30.16 18.46 15.12
CA ASN A 408 -31.28 17.99 15.93
C ASN A 408 -31.14 16.51 16.29
N PHE A 409 -30.73 15.67 15.34
CA PHE A 409 -30.49 14.25 15.58
C PHE A 409 -29.36 14.03 16.60
N VAL A 410 -28.21 14.67 16.41
CA VAL A 410 -27.06 14.51 17.31
C VAL A 410 -27.39 15.06 18.69
N ALA A 411 -27.93 16.28 18.79
CA ALA A 411 -28.26 16.91 20.07
C ALA A 411 -29.31 16.11 20.86
N SER A 412 -30.37 15.64 20.19
CA SER A 412 -31.40 14.83 20.83
C SER A 412 -30.86 13.47 21.29
N THR A 413 -29.95 12.86 20.53
CA THR A 413 -29.30 11.60 20.90
C THR A 413 -28.40 11.81 22.12
N LEU A 414 -27.54 12.82 22.13
CA LEU A 414 -26.68 13.13 23.28
C LEU A 414 -27.50 13.43 24.55
N LYS A 415 -28.63 14.14 24.42
CA LYS A 415 -29.56 14.37 25.53
C LYS A 415 -30.11 13.05 26.09
N LYS A 416 -30.60 12.16 25.23
CA LYS A 416 -31.10 10.83 25.62
C LYS A 416 -30.02 9.98 26.30
N LEU A 417 -28.77 10.05 25.84
CA LEU A 417 -27.66 9.33 26.46
C LEU A 417 -27.36 9.85 27.87
N LYS A 418 -27.43 11.16 28.10
CA LYS A 418 -27.30 11.73 29.45
C LYS A 418 -28.42 11.28 30.38
N GLU A 419 -29.66 11.17 29.87
CA GLU A 419 -30.84 10.77 30.65
C GLU A 419 -30.86 9.27 31.00
N ARG A 420 -30.31 8.40 30.14
CA ARG A 420 -30.36 6.93 30.31
C ARG A 420 -29.29 6.35 31.23
N GLY A 421 -28.41 7.18 31.80
CA GLY A 421 -27.31 6.71 32.66
C GLY A 421 -26.24 5.90 31.91
N THR A 422 -26.12 6.08 30.58
CA THR A 422 -25.03 5.52 29.77
C THR A 422 -23.65 5.98 30.30
N PRO A 423 -22.57 5.19 30.13
CA PRO A 423 -21.23 5.58 30.54
C PRO A 423 -20.86 6.98 30.02
N GLU A 424 -20.10 7.73 30.82
CA GLU A 424 -19.76 9.11 30.51
C GLU A 424 -18.89 9.16 29.26
N ILE A 425 -19.46 9.72 28.18
CA ILE A 425 -18.75 9.87 26.92
C ILE A 425 -17.65 10.90 27.08
N ALA A 426 -16.41 10.51 26.77
CA ALA A 426 -15.22 11.29 27.05
C ALA A 426 -14.36 11.58 25.81
N ALA A 427 -14.72 11.05 24.64
CA ALA A 427 -14.06 11.34 23.37
C ALA A 427 -14.98 11.02 22.19
N LEU A 428 -14.79 11.72 21.07
CA LEU A 428 -15.34 11.38 19.77
C LEU A 428 -14.23 10.75 18.92
N VAL A 429 -14.47 9.56 18.36
CA VAL A 429 -13.53 8.85 17.49
C VAL A 429 -14.18 8.65 16.12
N LEU A 430 -13.50 9.09 15.06
CA LEU A 430 -14.00 9.04 13.69
C LEU A 430 -12.92 8.50 12.77
N GLU A 431 -13.28 7.57 11.86
CA GLU A 431 -12.62 7.48 10.56
C GLU A 431 -13.19 8.59 9.67
N PRO A 432 -12.43 9.61 9.29
CA PRO A 432 -12.98 10.72 8.52
C PRO A 432 -13.29 10.31 7.08
N LEU A 433 -14.42 10.77 6.54
CA LEU A 433 -14.91 10.57 5.18
C LEU A 433 -15.23 9.13 4.78
N VAL A 434 -14.36 8.16 5.05
CA VAL A 434 -14.52 6.77 4.64
C VAL A 434 -14.16 5.81 5.77
N MET A 435 -15.13 4.99 6.20
CA MET A 435 -14.89 3.86 7.10
C MET A 435 -14.53 2.63 6.28
N GLY A 436 -13.28 2.18 6.38
CA GLY A 436 -12.74 1.17 5.46
C GLY A 436 -13.28 -0.23 5.73
N ALA A 437 -12.96 -0.79 6.90
CA ALA A 437 -13.27 -2.18 7.23
C ALA A 437 -14.78 -2.45 7.46
N GLY A 438 -15.56 -1.39 7.71
CA GLY A 438 -17.02 -1.44 7.76
C GLY A 438 -17.71 -1.70 6.41
N GLY A 439 -16.95 -1.76 5.31
CA GLY A 439 -17.49 -1.99 3.96
C GLY A 439 -17.34 -0.81 3.02
N MET A 440 -16.25 -0.03 3.14
CA MET A 440 -16.01 1.19 2.36
C MET A 440 -17.20 2.17 2.45
N ILE A 441 -17.61 2.50 3.68
CA ILE A 441 -18.74 3.38 3.93
C ILE A 441 -18.27 4.84 3.79
N PHE A 442 -18.72 5.52 2.73
CA PHE A 442 -18.47 6.94 2.52
C PHE A 442 -19.49 7.74 3.34
N VAL A 443 -19.05 8.31 4.45
CA VAL A 443 -19.90 9.08 5.38
C VAL A 443 -20.09 10.49 4.83
N ASP A 444 -21.30 11.04 4.97
CA ASP A 444 -21.55 12.45 4.62
C ASP A 444 -20.63 13.38 5.44
N PRO A 445 -19.71 14.12 4.80
CA PRO A 445 -18.78 14.99 5.53
C PRO A 445 -19.50 16.12 6.27
N LEU A 446 -20.69 16.54 5.82
CA LEU A 446 -21.53 17.49 6.55
C LEU A 446 -21.93 16.93 7.92
N PHE A 447 -22.30 15.65 7.98
CA PHE A 447 -22.71 15.01 9.23
C PHE A 447 -21.54 14.93 10.21
N GLN A 448 -20.36 14.49 9.76
CA GLN A 448 -19.17 14.44 10.62
C GLN A 448 -18.81 15.81 11.16
N ARG A 449 -18.89 16.85 10.31
CA ARG A 449 -18.68 18.23 10.76
C ARG A 449 -19.70 18.68 11.79
N VAL A 450 -20.99 18.50 11.53
CA VAL A 450 -22.05 18.87 12.48
C VAL A 450 -21.90 18.12 13.80
N LEU A 451 -21.57 16.83 13.77
CA LEU A 451 -21.30 16.03 14.95
C LEU A 451 -20.17 16.64 15.79
N ILE A 452 -19.05 17.02 15.16
CA ILE A 452 -17.91 17.69 15.82
C ILE A 452 -18.34 19.01 16.47
N ASP A 453 -19.08 19.85 15.75
CA ASP A 453 -19.53 21.16 16.26
C ASP A 453 -20.46 20.97 17.48
N VAL A 454 -21.41 20.04 17.40
CA VAL A 454 -22.35 19.78 18.50
C VAL A 454 -21.63 19.24 19.74
N VAL A 455 -20.71 18.27 19.61
CA VAL A 455 -20.00 17.74 20.79
C VAL A 455 -19.06 18.76 21.44
N ARG A 456 -18.51 19.70 20.66
CA ARG A 456 -17.67 20.79 21.19
C ARG A 456 -18.49 21.91 21.85
N ALA A 457 -19.73 22.13 21.40
CA ALA A 457 -20.66 23.08 22.00
C ALA A 457 -21.39 22.53 23.25
N SER A 458 -21.37 21.22 23.47
CA SER A 458 -22.20 20.54 24.48
C SER A 458 -21.72 20.66 25.93
N GLU A 459 -20.55 21.25 26.20
CA GLU A 459 -20.06 21.46 27.58
C GLU A 459 -19.77 22.93 27.89
N PRO A 460 -20.23 23.45 29.05
CA PRO A 460 -20.19 24.88 29.40
C PRO A 460 -18.81 25.36 29.90
N HIS A 461 -17.74 24.60 29.66
CA HIS A 461 -16.43 24.93 30.20
C HIS A 461 -15.71 25.96 29.32
N PRO A 462 -15.13 27.02 29.90
CA PRO A 462 -14.35 27.96 29.12
C PRO A 462 -13.21 27.20 28.43
N PRO A 463 -12.95 27.46 27.14
CA PRO A 463 -11.85 26.82 26.44
C PRO A 463 -10.54 27.06 27.20
N ALA A 464 -9.66 26.06 27.23
CA ALA A 464 -8.28 26.28 27.67
C ALA A 464 -7.67 27.45 26.88
N LYS A 465 -6.67 28.18 27.41
CA LYS A 465 -6.02 29.28 26.67
C LYS A 465 -5.53 28.75 25.31
N GLY A 466 -6.16 29.21 24.22
CA GLY A 466 -5.88 28.74 22.85
C GLY A 466 -6.48 27.37 22.47
N GLY A 467 -7.43 26.84 23.24
CA GLY A 467 -8.02 25.51 23.08
C GLY A 467 -9.51 25.50 22.73
N TRP A 468 -10.13 24.33 22.87
CA TRP A 468 -11.53 24.02 22.55
C TRP A 468 -12.26 23.52 23.81
N SER A 469 -13.58 23.60 23.82
CA SER A 469 -14.49 23.07 24.85
C SER A 469 -15.14 21.76 24.41
N GLY A 470 -15.62 20.94 25.36
CA GLY A 470 -16.35 19.69 25.07
C GLY A 470 -15.47 18.45 24.93
N LEU A 471 -15.87 17.54 24.04
CA LEU A 471 -15.21 16.23 23.85
C LEU A 471 -13.96 16.32 22.94
N PRO A 472 -12.83 15.67 23.31
CA PRO A 472 -11.71 15.48 22.39
C PRO A 472 -12.12 14.74 21.14
N VAL A 473 -11.70 15.26 19.99
CA VAL A 473 -11.96 14.67 18.68
C VAL A 473 -10.72 13.96 18.17
N ILE A 474 -10.86 12.67 17.89
CA ILE A 474 -9.84 11.83 17.29
C ILE A 474 -10.20 11.55 15.83
N PHE A 475 -9.29 11.87 14.92
CA PHE A 475 -9.35 11.40 13.54
C PHE A 475 -8.44 10.18 13.36
N ASP A 476 -9.04 9.04 13.07
CA ASP A 476 -8.34 7.86 12.61
C ASP A 476 -8.07 7.99 11.10
N GLU A 477 -6.92 8.57 10.75
CA GLU A 477 -6.49 8.71 9.37
C GLU A 477 -5.56 7.56 8.93
N VAL A 478 -5.57 6.43 9.65
CA VAL A 478 -4.77 5.25 9.30
C VAL A 478 -5.12 4.73 7.91
N PHE A 479 -6.40 4.81 7.51
CA PHE A 479 -6.84 4.48 6.16
C PHE A 479 -6.72 5.66 5.19
N VAL A 480 -7.29 6.83 5.55
CA VAL A 480 -7.58 7.92 4.62
C VAL A 480 -6.46 8.96 4.46
N GLY A 481 -5.49 8.97 5.38
CA GLY A 481 -4.40 9.95 5.40
C GLY A 481 -3.41 9.80 4.24
N PHE A 482 -2.52 10.80 4.12
CA PHE A 482 -1.43 10.82 3.14
C PHE A 482 -1.87 10.58 1.70
N TYR A 483 -2.94 11.27 1.29
CA TYR A 483 -3.45 11.26 -0.07
C TYR A 483 -4.11 9.96 -0.54
N ARG A 484 -4.46 9.02 0.34
CA ARG A 484 -5.30 7.86 -0.03
C ARG A 484 -6.54 8.30 -0.82
N LEU A 485 -7.20 9.35 -0.34
CA LEU A 485 -8.40 9.96 -0.93
C LEU A 485 -8.11 11.19 -1.80
N GLY A 486 -6.85 11.41 -2.20
CA GLY A 486 -6.44 12.62 -2.94
C GLY A 486 -6.21 13.85 -2.06
N LEU A 487 -6.34 13.72 -0.73
CA LEU A 487 -6.14 14.76 0.27
C LEU A 487 -5.01 14.39 1.22
N ARG A 488 -4.12 15.33 1.55
CA ARG A 488 -3.04 15.10 2.52
C ARG A 488 -3.60 14.65 3.89
N THR A 489 -4.65 15.32 4.34
CA THR A 489 -5.41 15.07 5.57
C THR A 489 -6.84 15.59 5.37
N THR A 490 -7.80 15.11 6.15
CA THR A 490 -9.22 15.40 5.96
C THR A 490 -9.70 16.67 6.66
N GLY A 491 -8.92 17.19 7.61
CA GLY A 491 -9.27 18.37 8.43
C GLY A 491 -9.69 19.61 7.62
N PRO A 492 -8.91 20.05 6.60
CA PRO A 492 -9.29 21.17 5.74
C PRO A 492 -10.64 21.00 5.05
N LEU A 493 -10.95 19.79 4.55
CA LEU A 493 -12.24 19.51 3.88
C LEU A 493 -13.40 19.58 4.87
N LEU A 494 -13.25 19.00 6.06
CA LEU A 494 -14.24 19.12 7.14
C LEU A 494 -14.31 20.55 7.72
N GLY A 495 -13.33 21.41 7.40
CA GLY A 495 -13.15 22.75 7.94
C GLY A 495 -12.79 22.78 9.42
N VAL A 496 -12.36 21.65 10.00
CA VAL A 496 -12.05 21.52 11.43
C VAL A 496 -10.91 20.52 11.62
N ASN A 497 -9.95 20.88 12.46
CA ASN A 497 -8.85 19.99 12.82
C ASN A 497 -9.20 19.14 14.05
N PRO A 498 -8.71 17.90 14.10
CA PRO A 498 -8.85 17.05 15.27
C PRO A 498 -7.90 17.48 16.39
N ASP A 499 -8.16 16.97 17.58
CA ASP A 499 -7.28 17.14 18.75
C ASP A 499 -6.19 16.08 18.78
N ILE A 500 -6.50 14.93 18.17
CA ILE A 500 -5.61 13.80 17.99
C ILE A 500 -5.82 13.23 16.59
N SER A 501 -4.76 12.92 15.85
CA SER A 501 -4.88 12.17 14.59
C SER A 501 -3.97 10.96 14.56
N VAL A 502 -4.45 9.83 14.05
CA VAL A 502 -3.69 8.56 13.97
C VAL A 502 -3.36 8.25 12.52
N HIS A 503 -2.14 7.83 12.26
CA HIS A 503 -1.55 7.67 10.93
C HIS A 503 -0.71 6.39 10.87
N ALA A 504 -0.89 5.57 9.83
CA ALA A 504 -0.04 4.41 9.53
C ALA A 504 -0.15 4.08 8.02
N LYS A 505 -0.14 2.79 7.64
CA LYS A 505 -0.31 2.30 6.26
C LYS A 505 0.54 3.05 5.22
N ILE A 506 -0.04 4.00 4.48
CA ILE A 506 0.66 4.80 3.46
C ILE A 506 1.92 5.46 4.05
N LEU A 507 1.95 5.78 5.35
CA LEU A 507 3.07 6.46 6.01
C LEU A 507 4.45 5.95 5.58
N THR A 508 4.62 4.64 5.39
CA THR A 508 5.89 3.97 5.05
C THR A 508 5.89 3.37 3.65
N GLY A 509 4.95 3.78 2.80
CA GLY A 509 4.86 3.36 1.41
C GLY A 509 4.58 1.87 1.22
N GLY A 510 4.11 1.19 2.24
CA GLY A 510 3.88 -0.27 2.23
C GLY A 510 5.13 -1.12 2.46
N LEU A 511 6.27 -0.54 2.84
CA LEU A 511 7.53 -1.29 3.04
C LEU A 511 7.68 -1.86 4.46
N LEU A 512 7.37 -1.08 5.51
CA LEU A 512 7.60 -1.45 6.91
C LEU A 512 6.47 -0.97 7.82
N PRO A 513 6.19 -1.60 8.97
CA PRO A 513 5.19 -1.11 9.92
C PRO A 513 5.68 0.13 10.66
N LEU A 514 4.93 1.23 10.61
CA LEU A 514 5.11 2.38 11.51
C LEU A 514 3.75 3.05 11.71
N ALA A 515 3.50 3.50 12.94
CA ALA A 515 2.34 4.34 13.24
C ALA A 515 2.81 5.60 13.96
N VAL A 516 2.12 6.70 13.68
CA VAL A 516 2.29 8.01 14.33
C VAL A 516 0.92 8.43 14.81
N THR A 517 0.81 8.98 16.01
CA THR A 517 -0.44 9.64 16.41
C THR A 517 -0.20 11.02 16.95
N LEU A 518 -0.55 12.05 16.20
CA LEU A 518 -0.32 13.45 16.53
C LEU A 518 -1.31 13.91 17.61
N ALA A 519 -0.90 14.86 18.46
CA ALA A 519 -1.75 15.45 19.48
C ALA A 519 -1.57 16.96 19.55
N SER A 520 -2.65 17.69 19.80
CA SER A 520 -2.60 19.12 20.09
C SER A 520 -1.83 19.41 21.39
N ASP A 521 -1.35 20.64 21.54
CA ASP A 521 -0.72 21.08 22.80
C ASP A 521 -1.68 20.93 23.98
N SER A 522 -2.99 21.22 23.81
CA SER A 522 -3.98 21.04 24.88
C SER A 522 -4.08 19.60 25.39
N ILE A 523 -3.91 18.60 24.51
CA ILE A 523 -3.86 17.20 24.90
C ILE A 523 -2.53 16.89 25.60
N PHE A 524 -1.40 17.37 25.08
CA PHE A 524 -0.09 17.17 25.69
C PHE A 524 -0.01 17.73 27.12
N GLN A 525 -0.52 18.95 27.35
CA GLN A 525 -0.51 19.59 28.67
C GLN A 525 -1.28 18.80 29.74
N ALA A 526 -2.25 17.95 29.37
CA ALA A 526 -2.95 17.09 30.33
C ALA A 526 -2.07 15.99 30.97
N PHE A 527 -0.87 15.77 30.42
CA PHE A 527 0.14 14.84 30.91
C PHE A 527 1.39 15.54 31.45
N ASN A 528 1.51 16.84 31.22
CA ASN A 528 2.69 17.61 31.57
C ASN A 528 2.63 18.05 33.04
N SER A 529 3.44 17.42 33.89
CA SER A 529 3.55 17.77 35.31
C SER A 529 4.89 17.26 35.88
N ASP A 530 5.18 17.61 37.14
CA ASP A 530 6.39 17.17 37.85
C ASP A 530 6.34 15.70 38.32
N SER A 531 5.23 14.99 38.09
CA SER A 531 5.02 13.61 38.52
C SER A 531 5.13 12.63 37.36
N LYS A 532 6.00 11.62 37.50
CA LYS A 532 6.11 10.53 36.52
C LYS A 532 4.82 9.73 36.35
N LEU A 533 3.98 9.65 37.39
CA LEU A 533 2.67 8.97 37.33
C LEU A 533 1.68 9.69 36.42
N ASP A 534 1.95 10.96 36.12
CA ASP A 534 1.11 11.77 35.27
C ASP A 534 1.51 11.74 33.79
N ALA A 535 2.72 11.27 33.49
CA ALA A 535 3.18 11.04 32.13
C ALA A 535 2.35 9.97 31.40
N LEU A 536 2.43 9.98 30.06
CA LEU A 536 1.88 8.91 29.24
C LEU A 536 2.78 7.68 29.33
N LEU A 537 2.51 6.81 30.31
CA LEU A 537 3.18 5.53 30.52
C LEU A 537 2.70 4.48 29.49
N HIS A 538 3.08 4.70 28.23
CA HIS A 538 2.82 3.82 27.11
C HIS A 538 3.99 3.87 26.14
N GLY A 539 4.51 2.70 25.77
CA GLY A 539 5.63 2.57 24.85
C GLY A 539 5.78 1.14 24.37
N HIS A 540 6.44 0.99 23.23
CA HIS A 540 6.85 -0.29 22.65
C HIS A 540 8.37 -0.31 22.55
N SER A 541 8.98 -1.50 22.57
CA SER A 541 10.44 -1.61 22.45
C SER A 541 10.97 -0.92 21.18
N TYR A 542 10.23 -1.02 20.07
CA TYR A 542 10.57 -0.39 18.79
C TYR A 542 9.95 1.01 18.59
N THR A 543 9.57 1.72 19.66
CA THR A 543 9.02 3.08 19.53
C THR A 543 9.99 3.98 18.74
N ALA A 544 9.48 4.59 17.66
CA ALA A 544 10.23 5.46 16.75
C ALA A 544 11.56 4.86 16.25
N TYR A 545 11.56 3.57 15.88
CA TYR A 545 12.75 2.92 15.36
C TYR A 545 13.28 3.63 14.07
N PRO A 546 14.59 3.89 13.95
CA PRO A 546 15.15 4.76 12.89
C PRO A 546 14.81 4.34 11.45
N VAL A 547 14.78 3.03 11.18
CA VAL A 547 14.52 2.49 9.84
C VAL A 547 13.12 2.87 9.35
N GLY A 548 12.09 2.66 10.17
CA GLY A 548 10.72 3.02 9.82
C GLY A 548 10.54 4.52 9.64
N CYS A 549 11.17 5.32 10.51
CA CYS A 549 11.11 6.77 10.40
C CYS A 549 11.80 7.30 9.13
N GLU A 550 12.93 6.70 8.72
CA GLU A 550 13.62 7.11 7.49
C GLU A 550 12.81 6.75 6.25
N VAL A 551 12.26 5.52 6.21
CA VAL A 551 11.37 5.09 5.13
C VAL A 551 10.16 6.00 5.05
N ALA A 552 9.55 6.36 6.18
CA ALA A 552 8.42 7.29 6.18
C ALA A 552 8.78 8.68 5.64
N ASN A 553 9.93 9.23 6.03
CA ASN A 553 10.41 10.49 5.46
C ASN A 553 10.59 10.42 3.94
N GLU A 554 11.19 9.34 3.43
CA GLU A 554 11.37 9.14 2.00
C GLU A 554 10.02 8.98 1.29
N THR A 555 9.09 8.20 1.85
CA THR A 555 7.73 8.05 1.31
C THR A 555 7.03 9.41 1.20
N LEU A 556 7.03 10.21 2.27
CA LEU A 556 6.38 11.53 2.26
C LEU A 556 7.00 12.44 1.19
N SER A 557 8.32 12.42 1.03
CA SER A 557 9.00 13.21 -0.02
C SER A 557 8.66 12.75 -1.44
N ILE A 558 8.41 11.46 -1.67
CA ILE A 558 7.94 10.97 -2.97
C ILE A 558 6.48 11.40 -3.20
N VAL A 559 5.61 11.22 -2.21
CA VAL A 559 4.19 11.56 -2.30
C VAL A 559 3.97 13.06 -2.50
N GLU A 560 4.75 13.91 -1.82
CA GLU A 560 4.72 15.37 -2.01
C GLU A 560 5.06 15.74 -3.46
N LYS A 561 6.09 15.14 -4.05
CA LYS A 561 6.44 15.35 -5.47
C LYS A 561 5.35 14.85 -6.43
N LEU A 562 4.76 13.68 -6.13
CA LEU A 562 3.67 13.13 -6.94
C LEU A 562 2.45 14.06 -6.93
N ALA A 563 2.11 14.63 -5.78
CA ALA A 563 0.98 15.55 -5.65
C ALA A 563 1.10 16.80 -6.55
N GLU A 564 2.34 17.19 -6.84
CA GLU A 564 2.69 18.32 -7.71
C GLU A 564 2.90 17.94 -9.19
N SER A 565 2.82 16.65 -9.54
CA SER A 565 3.13 16.16 -10.88
C SER A 565 2.04 16.45 -11.93
N ASP A 566 2.46 16.55 -13.20
CA ASP A 566 1.55 16.70 -14.35
C ASP A 566 0.52 15.57 -14.45
N GLN A 567 0.88 14.35 -14.03
CA GLN A 567 -0.04 13.22 -14.01
C GLN A 567 -1.22 13.49 -13.07
N TRP A 568 -0.96 14.06 -11.90
CA TRP A 568 -1.99 14.43 -10.94
C TRP A 568 -2.81 15.63 -11.41
N ASP A 569 -2.15 16.59 -12.07
CA ASP A 569 -2.86 17.72 -12.70
C ASP A 569 -3.82 17.26 -13.79
N GLN A 570 -3.41 16.30 -14.63
CA GLN A 570 -4.27 15.71 -15.65
C GLN A 570 -5.43 14.92 -15.04
N ALA A 571 -5.19 14.15 -13.97
CA ALA A 571 -6.25 13.43 -13.26
C ALA A 571 -7.27 14.40 -12.64
N ARG A 572 -6.81 15.46 -11.96
CA ARG A 572 -7.67 16.53 -11.42
C ARG A 572 -8.48 17.24 -12.51
N ALA A 573 -7.85 17.55 -13.64
CA ALA A 573 -8.52 18.23 -14.75
C ALA A 573 -9.67 17.40 -15.35
N GLN A 574 -9.55 16.06 -15.39
CA GLN A 574 -10.66 15.20 -15.81
C GLN A 574 -11.89 15.35 -14.90
N TRP A 575 -11.69 15.63 -13.61
CA TRP A 575 -12.74 15.91 -12.64
C TRP A 575 -13.14 17.40 -12.57
N GLY A 576 -12.66 18.22 -13.51
CA GLY A 576 -12.99 19.65 -13.59
C GLY A 576 -12.32 20.51 -12.52
N ILE A 577 -11.20 20.06 -11.95
CA ILE A 577 -10.45 20.81 -10.93
C ILE A 577 -9.23 21.47 -11.57
N ASP A 578 -9.16 22.79 -11.49
CA ASP A 578 -7.97 23.57 -11.81
C ASP A 578 -7.16 23.86 -10.54
N LYS A 579 -5.86 23.53 -10.55
CA LYS A 579 -4.93 23.73 -9.43
C LYS A 579 -4.79 25.20 -9.01
N SER A 580 -5.05 26.14 -9.93
CA SER A 580 -4.98 27.58 -9.65
C SER A 580 -6.16 28.10 -8.80
N GLU A 581 -7.22 27.32 -8.64
CA GLU A 581 -8.39 27.72 -7.86
C GLU A 581 -8.13 27.61 -6.35
N LYS A 582 -8.58 28.60 -5.58
CA LYS A 582 -8.50 28.60 -4.10
C LYS A 582 -9.15 27.38 -3.45
N ARG A 583 -10.08 26.70 -4.13
CA ARG A 583 -10.79 25.51 -3.62
C ARG A 583 -10.06 24.20 -3.95
N ALA A 584 -8.96 24.22 -4.71
CA ALA A 584 -8.28 23.01 -5.17
C ALA A 584 -7.78 22.11 -4.03
N GLU A 585 -7.44 22.68 -2.86
CA GLU A 585 -6.96 21.93 -1.70
C GLU A 585 -8.03 21.08 -1.01
N THR A 586 -9.31 21.46 -1.13
CA THR A 586 -10.45 20.74 -0.54
C THR A 586 -11.34 20.07 -1.59
N ALA A 587 -11.03 20.25 -2.87
CA ALA A 587 -11.77 19.65 -3.96
C ALA A 587 -11.52 18.14 -4.04
N VAL A 588 -12.59 17.39 -4.33
CA VAL A 588 -12.57 15.93 -4.42
C VAL A 588 -12.46 15.45 -5.86
N TRP A 589 -11.59 14.49 -6.10
CA TRP A 589 -11.33 13.86 -7.40
C TRP A 589 -10.81 12.44 -7.22
N SER A 590 -10.57 11.74 -8.32
CA SER A 590 -10.08 10.37 -8.32
C SER A 590 -9.12 10.08 -9.47
N LEU A 591 -8.21 9.13 -9.26
CA LEU A 591 -7.41 8.52 -10.33
C LEU A 591 -8.27 7.63 -11.23
N TRP A 592 -9.44 7.20 -10.75
CA TRP A 592 -10.46 6.53 -11.56
C TRP A 592 -11.19 7.57 -12.41
N THR A 593 -11.37 7.31 -13.71
CA THR A 593 -11.86 8.33 -14.65
C THR A 593 -13.38 8.56 -14.51
N PRO A 594 -13.87 9.81 -14.66
CA PRO A 594 -15.30 10.10 -14.57
C PRO A 594 -16.16 9.29 -15.55
N ASP A 595 -15.68 9.08 -16.79
CA ASP A 595 -16.35 8.26 -17.80
C ASP A 595 -16.51 6.80 -17.35
N PHE A 596 -15.49 6.22 -16.72
CA PHE A 596 -15.58 4.87 -16.16
C PHE A 596 -16.59 4.81 -15.01
N ILE A 597 -16.60 5.80 -14.12
CA ILE A 597 -17.56 5.87 -13.01
C ILE A 597 -18.99 6.00 -13.53
N ASP A 598 -19.23 6.86 -14.52
CA ASP A 598 -20.56 7.00 -15.14
C ASP A 598 -21.05 5.67 -15.71
N LYS A 599 -20.21 4.98 -16.50
CA LYS A 599 -20.52 3.64 -17.03
C LYS A 599 -20.82 2.62 -15.93
N LEU A 600 -19.99 2.58 -14.88
CA LEU A 600 -20.13 1.65 -13.78
C LEU A 600 -21.44 1.85 -13.02
N THR A 601 -21.86 3.10 -12.79
CA THR A 601 -23.11 3.43 -12.07
C THR A 601 -24.38 3.06 -12.83
N ARG A 602 -24.28 2.86 -14.15
CA ARG A 602 -25.41 2.51 -15.04
C ARG A 602 -25.59 1.01 -15.20
N LEU A 603 -24.66 0.18 -14.73
CA LEU A 603 -24.78 -1.27 -14.81
C LEU A 603 -25.84 -1.79 -13.83
N ASP A 604 -26.71 -2.69 -14.30
CA ASP A 604 -27.78 -3.26 -13.47
C ASP A 604 -27.24 -4.10 -12.30
N ALA A 605 -26.07 -4.70 -12.44
CA ALA A 605 -25.42 -5.44 -11.37
C ALA A 605 -24.91 -4.54 -10.21
N VAL A 606 -24.88 -3.21 -10.40
CA VAL A 606 -24.30 -2.26 -9.45
C VAL A 606 -25.39 -1.37 -8.86
N ASN A 607 -25.40 -1.24 -7.53
CA ASN A 607 -26.37 -0.39 -6.81
C ASN A 607 -25.78 0.98 -6.47
N GLU A 608 -24.55 1.00 -5.97
CA GLU A 608 -23.89 2.19 -5.45
C GLU A 608 -22.43 2.18 -5.89
N VAL A 609 -21.92 3.34 -6.29
CA VAL A 609 -20.51 3.54 -6.63
C VAL A 609 -19.98 4.75 -5.89
N MET A 610 -18.77 4.64 -5.36
CA MET A 610 -18.02 5.76 -4.81
C MET A 610 -16.56 5.69 -5.18
N THR A 611 -15.95 6.85 -5.38
CA THR A 611 -14.52 6.96 -5.63
C THR A 611 -13.95 8.27 -5.09
N LEU A 612 -12.74 8.19 -4.53
CA LEU A 612 -11.94 9.32 -4.06
C LEU A 612 -10.46 8.94 -4.11
N GLY A 613 -9.62 9.82 -4.67
CA GLY A 613 -8.19 9.59 -4.82
C GLY A 613 -7.88 8.27 -5.50
N THR A 614 -7.27 7.36 -4.76
CA THR A 614 -6.89 6.02 -5.27
C THR A 614 -8.00 4.97 -5.11
N VAL A 615 -9.08 5.29 -4.37
CA VAL A 615 -10.08 4.32 -3.91
C VAL A 615 -11.25 4.27 -4.88
N LEU A 616 -11.62 3.06 -5.27
CA LEU A 616 -12.89 2.73 -5.91
C LEU A 616 -13.62 1.71 -5.03
N ALA A 617 -14.88 1.96 -4.74
CA ALA A 617 -15.76 0.98 -4.11
C ALA A 617 -17.11 0.97 -4.82
N PHE A 618 -17.69 -0.22 -4.97
CA PHE A 618 -19.04 -0.35 -5.50
C PHE A 618 -19.75 -1.54 -4.88
N LYS A 619 -21.06 -1.38 -4.70
CA LYS A 619 -21.94 -2.39 -4.11
C LYS A 619 -22.64 -3.17 -5.19
N ILE A 620 -22.51 -4.49 -5.16
CA ILE A 620 -23.21 -5.41 -6.05
C ILE A 620 -24.64 -5.57 -5.60
N ARG A 621 -25.58 -5.64 -6.56
CA ARG A 621 -26.99 -5.92 -6.28
C ARG A 621 -27.13 -7.37 -5.83
N ASP A 622 -27.57 -7.58 -4.59
CA ASP A 622 -27.86 -8.90 -4.01
C ASP A 622 -29.14 -8.85 -3.15
N ASN A 623 -29.88 -9.95 -3.13
CA ASN A 623 -31.08 -10.14 -2.31
C ASN A 623 -30.75 -10.45 -0.84
N ALA A 624 -29.54 -10.95 -0.54
CA ALA A 624 -29.13 -11.34 0.82
C ALA A 624 -28.46 -10.20 1.63
N GLY A 625 -27.71 -9.30 0.96
CA GLY A 625 -27.07 -8.10 1.55
C GLY A 625 -26.02 -8.35 2.65
N GLY A 626 -25.08 -7.42 2.84
CA GLY A 626 -24.20 -7.38 4.02
C GLY A 626 -22.96 -8.29 3.98
N TYR A 627 -22.23 -8.35 5.11
CA TYR A 627 -20.87 -8.92 5.20
C TYR A 627 -20.76 -10.42 4.86
N GLN A 628 -21.85 -11.18 5.02
CA GLN A 628 -21.90 -12.61 4.72
C GLN A 628 -22.19 -12.89 3.23
N SER A 629 -22.47 -11.87 2.42
CA SER A 629 -22.69 -12.04 0.99
C SER A 629 -21.38 -12.43 0.28
N HIS A 630 -21.51 -13.38 -0.66
CA HIS A 630 -20.45 -13.77 -1.59
C HIS A 630 -20.72 -13.28 -3.03
N SER A 631 -21.72 -12.40 -3.22
CA SER A 631 -22.15 -11.92 -4.54
C SER A 631 -21.01 -11.23 -5.29
N ALA A 632 -20.34 -10.28 -4.66
CA ALA A 632 -19.22 -9.56 -5.24
C ALA A 632 -18.06 -10.49 -5.63
N GLN A 633 -17.75 -11.49 -4.79
CA GLN A 633 -16.71 -12.47 -5.09
C GLN A 633 -17.07 -13.34 -6.30
N LYS A 634 -18.33 -13.75 -6.43
CA LYS A 634 -18.80 -14.57 -7.55
C LYS A 634 -18.76 -13.80 -8.87
N VAL A 635 -19.34 -12.60 -8.89
CA VAL A 635 -19.42 -11.76 -10.10
C VAL A 635 -18.02 -11.40 -10.62
N LEU A 636 -17.09 -11.10 -9.73
CA LEU A 636 -15.73 -10.67 -10.09
C LEU A 636 -14.73 -11.84 -10.19
N GLN A 637 -15.15 -13.10 -10.06
CA GLN A 637 -14.22 -14.24 -9.99
C GLN A 637 -13.32 -14.33 -11.24
N SER A 638 -13.86 -13.97 -12.40
CA SER A 638 -13.13 -13.95 -13.68
C SER A 638 -11.93 -13.01 -13.69
N LEU A 639 -11.94 -11.96 -12.86
CA LEU A 639 -10.83 -11.01 -12.77
C LEU A 639 -9.54 -11.64 -12.24
N ARG A 640 -9.64 -12.71 -11.44
CA ARG A 640 -8.47 -13.40 -10.87
C ARG A 640 -7.59 -14.04 -11.94
N LEU A 641 -8.17 -14.37 -13.08
CA LEU A 641 -7.48 -15.01 -14.20
C LEU A 641 -6.94 -13.97 -15.18
N PRO A 642 -5.83 -14.25 -15.88
CA PRO A 642 -5.40 -13.43 -16.99
C PRO A 642 -6.40 -13.43 -18.15
N THR A 643 -6.39 -12.38 -18.95
CA THR A 643 -7.17 -12.32 -20.20
C THR A 643 -6.62 -13.32 -21.22
N LYS A 644 -7.50 -13.93 -22.02
CA LYS A 644 -7.10 -14.88 -23.08
C LYS A 644 -6.57 -14.21 -24.36
N GLU A 645 -6.64 -12.88 -24.46
CA GLU A 645 -6.14 -12.15 -25.63
C GLU A 645 -4.60 -12.15 -25.67
N GLN A 646 -4.06 -12.32 -26.88
CA GLN A 646 -2.61 -12.41 -27.15
C GLN A 646 -1.93 -11.05 -27.34
N THR A 647 -2.57 -9.95 -26.93
CA THR A 647 -2.01 -8.60 -27.03
C THR A 647 -1.12 -8.28 -25.83
N SER A 648 -0.06 -7.49 -26.07
CA SER A 648 0.81 -7.00 -24.99
C SER A 648 -0.01 -6.15 -24.02
N SER A 649 0.09 -6.45 -22.73
CA SER A 649 -0.70 -5.82 -21.66
C SER A 649 0.03 -4.64 -21.01
N SER A 650 -0.66 -3.93 -20.10
CA SER A 650 -0.08 -2.87 -19.26
C SER A 650 0.72 -3.37 -18.05
N ALA A 651 0.79 -4.69 -17.82
CA ALA A 651 1.67 -5.23 -16.80
C ALA A 651 3.14 -5.06 -17.21
N PRO A 652 4.06 -4.92 -16.25
CA PRO A 652 5.48 -4.90 -16.56
C PRO A 652 5.90 -6.15 -17.34
N GLY A 653 6.55 -5.96 -18.49
CA GLY A 653 6.91 -7.05 -19.40
C GLY A 653 5.78 -7.52 -20.33
N GLY A 654 4.63 -6.86 -20.35
CA GLY A 654 3.58 -7.03 -21.37
C GLY A 654 2.76 -8.32 -21.31
N ALA A 655 2.97 -9.19 -20.32
CA ALA A 655 2.21 -10.44 -20.22
C ALA A 655 0.76 -10.17 -19.74
N PRO A 656 -0.25 -10.93 -20.20
CA PRO A 656 -1.58 -10.88 -19.61
C PRO A 656 -1.54 -11.11 -18.10
N PHE A 657 -2.33 -10.36 -17.34
CA PHE A 657 -2.31 -10.42 -15.87
C PHE A 657 -3.67 -10.74 -15.28
N GLY A 658 -3.71 -11.42 -14.14
CA GLY A 658 -4.90 -11.50 -13.28
C GLY A 658 -4.98 -10.31 -12.32
N MET A 659 -6.08 -10.16 -11.58
CA MET A 659 -6.22 -9.12 -10.55
C MET A 659 -6.53 -9.76 -9.20
N HIS A 660 -5.69 -9.43 -8.22
CA HIS A 660 -6.01 -9.64 -6.82
C HIS A 660 -6.94 -8.51 -6.36
N TYR A 661 -8.01 -8.88 -5.67
CA TYR A 661 -8.95 -7.94 -5.05
C TYR A 661 -9.54 -8.61 -3.82
N ARG A 662 -10.16 -7.81 -2.96
CA ARG A 662 -10.92 -8.28 -1.80
C ARG A 662 -12.31 -7.69 -1.84
N THR A 663 -13.23 -8.38 -1.17
CA THR A 663 -14.61 -7.95 -0.99
C THR A 663 -14.89 -7.82 0.50
N LEU A 664 -15.85 -6.96 0.84
CA LEU A 664 -16.41 -6.80 2.18
C LEU A 664 -17.91 -7.04 2.05
N GLY A 665 -18.32 -8.31 2.11
CA GLY A 665 -19.68 -8.72 1.77
C GLY A 665 -20.02 -8.48 0.30
N ASP A 666 -21.09 -7.71 0.06
CA ASP A 666 -21.56 -7.27 -1.26
C ASP A 666 -20.80 -6.08 -1.84
N VAL A 667 -19.83 -5.53 -1.10
CA VAL A 667 -18.96 -4.44 -1.57
C VAL A 667 -17.68 -4.99 -2.16
N ALA A 668 -17.40 -4.60 -3.39
CA ALA A 668 -16.09 -4.76 -4.02
C ALA A 668 -15.31 -3.44 -3.93
N TYR A 669 -14.00 -3.53 -3.69
CA TYR A 669 -13.13 -2.37 -3.72
C TYR A 669 -11.84 -2.64 -4.49
N PHE A 670 -11.34 -1.57 -5.11
CA PHE A 670 -10.07 -1.53 -5.81
C PHE A 670 -9.29 -0.30 -5.37
N MET A 671 -7.98 -0.45 -5.27
CA MET A 671 -7.09 0.59 -4.79
C MET A 671 -5.86 0.68 -5.68
N LEU A 672 -5.64 1.86 -6.24
CA LEU A 672 -4.46 2.18 -7.03
C LEU A 672 -3.31 2.64 -6.12
N SER A 673 -2.07 2.52 -6.59
CA SER A 673 -0.98 3.35 -6.05
C SER A 673 -1.12 4.79 -6.56
N LEU A 674 -0.57 5.74 -5.82
CA LEU A 674 -0.55 7.18 -6.13
C LEU A 674 0.18 7.51 -7.44
N ASN A 675 1.02 6.59 -7.93
CA ASN A 675 1.80 6.67 -9.16
C ASN A 675 1.41 5.60 -10.19
N THR A 676 0.23 4.97 -10.06
CA THR A 676 -0.24 3.98 -11.05
C THR A 676 -0.31 4.64 -12.43
N SER A 677 0.24 4.02 -13.47
CA SER A 677 0.25 4.61 -14.81
C SER A 677 -1.15 4.66 -15.43
N ALA A 678 -1.41 5.66 -16.28
CA ALA A 678 -2.71 5.82 -16.95
C ALA A 678 -3.11 4.58 -17.76
N THR A 679 -2.15 3.91 -18.40
CA THR A 679 -2.37 2.67 -19.16
C THR A 679 -2.85 1.52 -18.27
N VAL A 680 -2.26 1.37 -17.07
CA VAL A 680 -2.70 0.37 -16.08
C VAL A 680 -4.11 0.70 -15.60
N VAL A 681 -4.39 1.96 -15.26
CA VAL A 681 -5.74 2.41 -14.84
C VAL A 681 -6.79 2.07 -15.90
N GLN A 682 -6.55 2.44 -17.16
CA GLN A 682 -7.46 2.15 -18.27
C GLN A 682 -7.72 0.64 -18.45
N THR A 683 -6.67 -0.17 -18.33
CA THR A 683 -6.77 -1.63 -18.45
C THR A 683 -7.61 -2.21 -17.31
N VAL A 684 -7.33 -1.82 -16.07
CA VAL A 684 -8.07 -2.29 -14.89
C VAL A 684 -9.55 -1.89 -14.98
N GLN A 685 -9.84 -0.63 -15.34
CA GLN A 685 -11.21 -0.14 -15.56
C GLN A 685 -11.97 -0.98 -16.59
N SER A 686 -11.35 -1.23 -17.73
CA SER A 686 -11.96 -1.99 -18.83
C SER A 686 -12.28 -3.42 -18.41
N ARG A 687 -11.36 -4.04 -17.64
CA ARG A 687 -11.56 -5.40 -17.13
C ARG A 687 -12.65 -5.48 -16.07
N ILE A 688 -12.74 -4.51 -15.16
CA ILE A 688 -13.81 -4.45 -14.17
C ILE A 688 -15.17 -4.35 -14.88
N LEU A 689 -15.32 -3.47 -15.88
CA LEU A 689 -16.55 -3.36 -16.65
C LEU A 689 -16.91 -4.67 -17.37
N ALA A 690 -15.94 -5.30 -18.03
CA ALA A 690 -16.18 -6.56 -18.76
C ALA A 690 -16.66 -7.69 -17.83
N ALA A 691 -16.07 -7.81 -16.63
CA ALA A 691 -16.51 -8.81 -15.65
C ALA A 691 -17.94 -8.57 -15.15
N LEU A 692 -18.32 -7.31 -14.96
CA LEU A 692 -19.65 -6.93 -14.50
C LEU A 692 -20.72 -7.02 -15.60
N GLN A 693 -20.34 -6.90 -16.88
CA GLN A 693 -21.26 -7.03 -18.02
C GLN A 693 -21.49 -8.50 -18.44
N SER A 694 -20.58 -9.40 -18.05
CA SER A 694 -20.65 -10.83 -18.39
C SER A 694 -21.56 -11.63 -17.43
N ASN A 695 -22.07 -10.99 -16.38
CA ASN A 695 -22.97 -11.55 -15.37
C ASN A 695 -24.24 -10.69 -15.32
#